data_AF-A0A3L7V9C7-F1
#
_entry.id   AF-A0A3L7V9C7-F1
#
_cell.length_a   1.000
_cell.length_b   1.000
_cell.length_c   1.000
_cell.angle_alpha   90.00
_cell.angle_beta   90.00
_cell.angle_gamma   90.00
#
_symmetry.space_group_name_H-M   'P 1'
#
loop_
_entity.id
_entity.type
_entity.pdbx_description
1 polymer ?
#
loop_
_entity_poly.entity_id
_entity_poly.type
_entity_poly.pdbx_seq_one_letter_code
_entity_poly.pdbx_strand_id
1 'polypeptide(L)'
;MQHDEPNSSLKIDYNPPFDGHCIFVLAPKGTCGQMQTSVLLDPRMAWMMNNNYLLAIFIFFGSVTWELGAEVRAQEVAYSQERVEQLVKEAVSRGDSQRGLQAFTRANLACFSCHRIGSAGGIIGPELTQIGKQRSGVELAESLLWPNRRQEPAYQAYKIQTDDSQVWTGYVVSLESSPLVFVDPATRKERSVERETIEQIAPSGSLMPAGLFETLPLGQQADLLRFLMGLGNDPIDLASLEAQIRSASTHEPSKFAWTTAPLVAENYPNHKEHVNRDRVYDWYTKQAMHFAAMKNRPAWVEPFPGLDGGKFGHWGNQKEETWKGDEWNQVDLGSMQSNVLVGQAKAVPRTVAIRIVGDKEASACFNTDTLAYEAVWTGGFVRFTDVRHGYIDGFRIEGTKQELGDWAGSFRQLVPGAQGARYRGIYRSGKEVIFAVEHQGKVYLDHLGLDADGGWKRTIAPAQEHPKKDVLLGGKPQWPETFQTPIRLGKGGAGYVVDTIELPTDNPWNTLIAAGAHAFMSDGRGVVVSMQGDVWMVSGLDTEQATWKRIAAGMHHLLGVVVHEDKIYTLGRNQISRLHDLDGDDEIDFYECFSNAYTTSASGHDYLCGLERDADGYFYFASGNEGLVRISPEGLKASVIATGFRNPDGLGLLDDGSFTVPCSEGDWTPTSMICLVPSRESVDASARYADDPPPFYGYRGPRPNQKIELPMLYLPRGIDNSSGGQVQVHSSTIGPLDGQIVHTSFGTGTMHLLLRDRVGTQWQGAFSPLPGDFRSGVHRARVRPQDGWIYATGMHGWGTYTPAAGCFERLRYTGNPVVLPTGFHVHENGVRVDFSGAIDAATAHDASKQFAQAWNYRYSPAYGSREYSVMHQGAMGHDELDIRSVIVSEDSKSLFLEIPDLQLCSQLHLLLHIGMARPCELFATVNAMDIAYESPKLLARDAIAKKLPHPMLQDLDWLTKRVANPWQKKLDGAREIEIQAMDNLQFSVKRLQAKPGEILKLKFINPDVVPHNWALIQPDTLDRVGDLANRLIGSPDAYLKQYVPESDAVICYTDIIEPGAESAIYFRVPDKPGRYPYLCTFPGHWMVMNGILEVGL
;
A
#
# COMPACT_ATOMS: atom_id res chain seq x y z
N MET A 1 32.71 -1.66 51.73
CA MET A 1 31.51 -1.48 52.58
C MET A 1 30.45 -2.41 51.99
N GLN A 2 30.42 -3.70 52.37
CA GLN A 2 29.59 -4.31 53.44
C GLN A 2 28.11 -3.93 53.30
N HIS A 3 27.26 -4.82 52.75
CA HIS A 3 26.50 -5.93 53.41
C HIS A 3 25.28 -5.43 54.20
N ASP A 4 24.05 -5.71 53.74
CA ASP A 4 23.17 -6.78 54.27
C ASP A 4 21.68 -6.70 53.83
N GLU A 5 21.14 -7.91 53.65
CA GLU A 5 19.82 -8.40 53.20
C GLU A 5 18.76 -8.50 54.36
N PRO A 6 17.63 -9.28 54.33
CA PRO A 6 16.48 -9.38 53.39
C PRO A 6 15.09 -9.67 54.09
N ASN A 7 14.07 -10.01 53.27
CA ASN A 7 12.94 -10.94 53.50
C ASN A 7 11.66 -10.53 54.27
N SER A 8 10.51 -10.71 53.60
CA SER A 8 9.41 -11.53 54.14
C SER A 8 8.59 -12.20 53.02
N SER A 9 8.66 -13.52 53.01
CA SER A 9 7.87 -14.47 52.22
C SER A 9 6.53 -14.80 52.87
N LEU A 10 5.47 -15.05 52.09
CA LEU A 10 4.46 -16.04 52.45
C LEU A 10 3.90 -16.74 51.21
N LYS A 11 3.66 -18.04 51.35
CA LYS A 11 3.47 -19.07 50.32
C LYS A 11 2.25 -19.92 50.75
N ILE A 12 1.65 -20.69 49.81
CA ILE A 12 0.78 -21.90 50.00
C ILE A 12 -0.74 -21.60 50.13
N ASP A 13 -1.76 -22.27 49.54
CA ASP A 13 -1.93 -23.45 48.64
C ASP A 13 -3.34 -23.48 47.96
N TYR A 14 -3.54 -24.46 47.07
CA TYR A 14 -4.69 -24.84 46.24
C TYR A 14 -5.95 -25.45 46.94
N ASN A 15 -7.14 -25.18 46.34
CA ASN A 15 -8.40 -25.96 46.21
C ASN A 15 -9.49 -26.02 47.34
N PRO A 16 -10.78 -26.29 47.01
CA PRO A 16 -11.98 -25.55 47.48
C PRO A 16 -12.96 -26.38 48.35
N PRO A 17 -14.11 -25.79 48.77
CA PRO A 17 -15.39 -26.39 48.32
C PRO A 17 -16.55 -25.41 48.07
N PHE A 18 -17.58 -25.96 47.42
CA PHE A 18 -18.87 -25.41 47.00
C PHE A 18 -19.80 -24.91 48.12
N ASP A 19 -20.71 -23.99 47.73
CA ASP A 19 -22.16 -23.92 48.02
C ASP A 19 -22.64 -22.52 48.46
N GLY A 20 -23.61 -21.97 47.73
CA GLY A 20 -24.21 -20.67 48.05
C GLY A 20 -25.53 -20.42 47.31
N HIS A 21 -26.62 -20.84 47.93
CA HIS A 21 -28.01 -20.57 47.55
C HIS A 21 -28.34 -19.06 47.52
N CYS A 22 -29.14 -18.66 46.53
CA CYS A 22 -29.81 -17.36 46.48
C CYS A 22 -30.90 -17.23 47.56
N ILE A 23 -30.91 -16.10 48.28
CA ILE A 23 -32.09 -15.60 49.01
C ILE A 23 -32.35 -14.17 48.54
N PHE A 24 -33.52 -13.94 47.93
CA PHE A 24 -34.06 -12.61 47.66
C PHE A 24 -34.94 -12.16 48.84
N VAL A 25 -34.76 -10.92 49.28
CA VAL A 25 -35.75 -10.20 50.12
C VAL A 25 -36.07 -8.87 49.45
N LEU A 26 -37.34 -8.68 49.09
CA LEU A 26 -37.94 -7.43 48.63
C LEU A 26 -38.80 -6.84 49.75
N ALA A 27 -38.67 -5.54 50.02
CA ALA A 27 -39.72 -4.68 50.59
C ALA A 27 -39.33 -3.18 50.50
N PRO A 28 -40.31 -2.24 50.50
CA PRO A 28 -40.40 -1.23 49.43
C PRO A 28 -40.57 0.24 49.88
N LYS A 29 -40.64 1.12 48.86
CA LYS A 29 -41.27 2.47 48.77
C LYS A 29 -40.44 3.71 49.18
N GLY A 30 -40.18 4.56 48.17
CA GLY A 30 -39.79 5.96 48.35
C GLY A 30 -39.23 6.66 47.09
N THR A 31 -40.08 6.89 46.09
CA THR A 31 -40.06 7.96 45.04
C THR A 31 -38.73 8.49 44.44
N CYS A 32 -38.57 8.16 43.15
CA CYS A 32 -38.25 9.00 41.97
C CYS A 32 -36.92 9.79 41.87
N GLY A 33 -36.05 9.32 40.96
CA GLY A 33 -34.92 10.05 40.38
C GLY A 33 -34.00 9.08 39.61
N GLN A 34 -34.12 9.01 38.28
CA GLN A 34 -33.38 8.08 37.42
C GLN A 34 -31.86 8.29 37.50
N MET A 35 -31.14 7.29 38.02
CA MET A 35 -29.73 7.04 37.68
C MET A 35 -29.67 5.79 36.80
N GLN A 36 -28.98 5.91 35.66
CA GLN A 36 -28.63 4.79 34.78
C GLN A 36 -27.63 3.88 35.50
N THR A 37 -27.96 2.60 35.65
CA THR A 37 -26.98 1.55 35.96
C THR A 37 -26.59 0.82 34.67
N SER A 38 -25.32 0.95 34.30
CA SER A 38 -24.62 0.15 33.30
C SER A 38 -24.30 -1.24 33.87
N VAL A 39 -24.60 -2.30 33.12
CA VAL A 39 -24.13 -3.67 33.39
C VAL A 39 -22.91 -3.94 32.51
N LEU A 40 -21.77 -4.18 33.15
CA LEU A 40 -20.56 -4.75 32.55
C LEU A 40 -20.72 -6.27 32.50
N LEU A 41 -20.64 -6.86 31.30
CA LEU A 41 -20.49 -8.30 31.11
C LEU A 41 -19.04 -8.63 30.75
N ASP A 42 -18.49 -9.61 31.46
CA ASP A 42 -17.14 -10.18 31.30
C ASP A 42 -17.04 -11.02 30.01
N PRO A 43 -15.99 -10.88 29.16
CA PRO A 43 -15.90 -11.56 27.86
C PRO A 43 -15.53 -13.07 27.87
N ARG A 44 -15.40 -13.75 29.03
CA ARG A 44 -14.80 -15.11 29.07
C ARG A 44 -15.74 -16.32 29.03
N MET A 45 -17.04 -16.17 28.75
CA MET A 45 -17.99 -17.31 28.71
C MET A 45 -18.64 -17.56 27.33
N ALA A 46 -17.88 -17.52 26.24
CA ALA A 46 -18.41 -17.79 24.89
C ALA A 46 -17.96 -19.14 24.28
N TRP A 47 -17.46 -20.09 25.08
CA TRP A 47 -17.06 -21.41 24.57
C TRP A 47 -17.49 -22.53 25.52
N MET A 48 -18.78 -22.90 25.47
CA MET A 48 -19.36 -24.20 25.78
C MET A 48 -20.86 -24.04 25.97
N MET A 49 -21.67 -24.25 24.92
CA MET A 49 -23.05 -24.73 25.09
C MET A 49 -23.64 -25.21 23.77
N ASN A 50 -23.98 -26.50 23.78
CA ASN A 50 -24.52 -27.28 22.69
C ASN A 50 -26.06 -27.15 22.65
N ASN A 51 -26.63 -27.36 21.47
CA ASN A 51 -28.06 -27.38 21.14
C ASN A 51 -28.96 -28.07 22.19
N ASN A 52 -30.01 -27.38 22.67
CA ASN A 52 -31.39 -27.91 22.94
C ASN A 52 -32.26 -27.11 23.95
N TYR A 53 -32.18 -25.78 24.03
CA TYR A 53 -33.14 -25.00 24.87
C TYR A 53 -33.78 -23.77 24.19
N LEU A 54 -33.75 -23.69 22.86
CA LEU A 54 -34.44 -22.63 22.10
C LEU A 54 -35.85 -23.02 21.62
N LEU A 55 -36.25 -24.29 21.74
CA LEU A 55 -37.52 -24.77 21.18
C LEU A 55 -38.75 -24.59 22.11
N ALA A 56 -38.55 -24.28 23.39
CA ALA A 56 -39.65 -24.23 24.37
C ALA A 56 -40.20 -22.80 24.65
N ILE A 57 -39.48 -21.75 24.26
CA ILE A 57 -39.93 -20.35 24.45
C ILE A 57 -40.77 -19.86 23.24
N PHE A 58 -40.62 -20.49 22.07
CA PHE A 58 -41.37 -20.16 20.86
C PHE A 58 -42.85 -20.61 20.86
N ILE A 59 -43.26 -21.49 21.79
CA ILE A 59 -44.61 -22.10 21.75
C ILE A 59 -45.63 -21.35 22.63
N PHE A 60 -45.23 -20.45 23.52
CA PHE A 60 -46.16 -19.75 24.42
C PHE A 60 -46.44 -18.28 24.09
N PHE A 61 -45.74 -17.67 23.12
CA PHE A 61 -46.04 -16.33 22.59
C PHE A 61 -46.62 -16.34 21.16
N GLY A 62 -46.87 -17.53 20.59
CA GLY A 62 -47.36 -17.72 19.22
C GLY A 62 -48.87 -17.66 19.02
N SER A 63 -49.66 -17.28 20.04
CA SER A 63 -51.14 -17.37 19.99
C SER A 63 -51.87 -16.06 20.32
N VAL A 64 -51.19 -14.92 20.42
CA VAL A 64 -51.82 -13.58 20.52
C VAL A 64 -51.17 -12.59 19.55
N THR A 65 -51.02 -12.96 18.28
CA THR A 65 -50.78 -12.00 17.18
C THR A 65 -51.39 -12.56 15.88
N TRP A 66 -52.69 -12.83 15.87
CA TRP A 66 -53.43 -13.15 14.65
C TRP A 66 -54.58 -12.17 14.35
N GLU A 67 -54.57 -10.98 14.98
CA GLU A 67 -55.57 -9.95 14.70
C GLU A 67 -55.09 -8.49 14.70
N LEU A 68 -53.77 -8.22 14.71
CA LEU A 68 -53.25 -6.87 14.49
C LEU A 68 -52.01 -6.91 13.59
N GLY A 69 -52.23 -7.14 12.30
CA GLY A 69 -51.31 -6.71 11.25
C GLY A 69 -51.34 -5.18 11.14
N ALA A 70 -50.71 -4.50 12.09
CA ALA A 70 -50.41 -3.08 11.96
C ALA A 70 -49.13 -2.94 11.13
N GLU A 71 -49.25 -2.35 9.94
CA GLU A 71 -48.15 -1.87 9.12
C GLU A 71 -47.13 -1.12 10.00
N VAL A 72 -45.89 -1.61 10.09
CA VAL A 72 -44.78 -0.80 10.61
C VAL A 72 -44.38 0.19 9.52
N ARG A 73 -45.15 1.28 9.41
CA ARG A 73 -44.72 2.50 8.71
C ARG A 73 -43.68 3.21 9.56
N ALA A 74 -42.67 3.80 8.93
CA ALA A 74 -41.75 4.71 9.60
C ALA A 74 -42.57 5.86 10.25
N GLN A 75 -42.49 6.02 11.57
CA GLN A 75 -42.99 7.23 12.21
C GLN A 75 -41.90 8.31 12.09
N GLU A 76 -42.23 9.39 11.38
CA GLU A 76 -41.55 10.68 11.55
C GLU A 76 -41.47 11.02 13.05
N VAL A 77 -40.34 11.57 13.50
CA VAL A 77 -40.20 12.08 14.88
C VAL A 77 -41.35 13.06 15.14
N ALA A 78 -41.96 13.01 16.33
CA ALA A 78 -43.02 13.97 16.66
C ALA A 78 -42.53 15.41 16.48
N TYR A 79 -43.34 16.24 15.82
CA TYR A 79 -43.02 17.64 15.57
C TYR A 79 -42.67 18.37 16.87
N SER A 80 -41.57 19.13 16.84
CA SER A 80 -41.13 19.97 17.97
C SER A 80 -40.80 21.38 17.48
N GLN A 81 -41.63 22.33 17.89
CA GLN A 81 -41.40 23.75 17.62
C GLN A 81 -40.10 24.26 18.28
N GLU A 82 -39.82 23.81 19.50
CA GLU A 82 -38.59 24.15 20.23
C GLU A 82 -37.34 23.71 19.46
N ARG A 83 -37.39 22.53 18.83
CA ARG A 83 -36.28 22.01 18.02
C ARG A 83 -36.01 22.88 16.78
N VAL A 84 -37.07 23.35 16.12
CA VAL A 84 -36.96 24.27 14.98
C VAL A 84 -36.31 25.58 15.40
N GLU A 85 -36.83 26.20 16.46
CA GLU A 85 -36.35 27.49 16.96
C GLU A 85 -34.88 27.41 17.40
N GLN A 86 -34.50 26.33 18.08
CA GLN A 86 -33.11 26.08 18.46
C GLN A 86 -32.20 25.97 17.24
N LEU A 87 -32.56 25.17 16.24
CA LEU A 87 -31.74 24.98 15.05
C LEU A 87 -31.55 26.29 14.27
N VAL A 88 -32.61 27.09 14.12
CA VAL A 88 -32.53 28.41 13.48
C VAL A 88 -31.60 29.35 14.25
N LYS A 89 -31.71 29.38 15.58
CA LYS A 89 -30.83 30.21 16.43
C LYS A 89 -29.36 29.81 16.27
N GLU A 90 -29.08 28.51 16.21
CA GLU A 90 -27.74 27.98 16.01
C GLU A 90 -27.21 28.30 14.61
N ALA A 91 -28.02 28.13 13.56
CA ALA A 91 -27.63 28.48 12.20
C ALA A 91 -27.26 29.95 12.04
N VAL A 92 -28.01 30.87 12.68
CA VAL A 92 -27.73 32.31 12.64
C VAL A 92 -26.49 32.70 13.45
N SER A 93 -26.29 32.10 14.63
CA SER A 93 -25.23 32.53 15.55
C SER A 93 -23.87 31.89 15.29
N ARG A 94 -23.84 30.66 14.78
CA ARG A 94 -22.61 29.86 14.65
C ARG A 94 -22.52 29.04 13.36
N GLY A 95 -23.55 29.05 12.52
CA GLY A 95 -23.55 28.32 11.27
C GLY A 95 -22.57 28.90 10.25
N ASP A 96 -21.94 28.02 9.48
CA ASP A 96 -21.02 28.36 8.40
C ASP A 96 -21.58 27.93 7.04
N SER A 97 -21.68 28.88 6.11
CA SER A 97 -22.27 28.67 4.79
C SER A 97 -21.41 27.77 3.88
N GLN A 98 -20.07 27.78 4.03
CA GLN A 98 -19.17 26.92 3.28
C GLN A 98 -19.25 25.46 3.76
N ARG A 99 -19.23 25.23 5.08
CA ARG A 99 -19.45 23.88 5.64
C ARG A 99 -20.87 23.38 5.36
N GLY A 100 -21.84 24.28 5.33
CA GLY A 100 -23.22 23.97 4.96
C GLY A 100 -23.37 23.56 3.50
N LEU A 101 -22.66 24.22 2.59
CA LEU A 101 -22.56 23.83 1.19
C LEU A 101 -21.96 22.42 1.07
N GLN A 102 -20.86 22.13 1.77
CA GLN A 102 -20.27 20.79 1.79
C GLN A 102 -21.26 19.73 2.27
N ALA A 103 -22.06 20.03 3.31
CA ALA A 103 -23.12 19.15 3.77
C ALA A 103 -24.21 18.94 2.70
N PHE A 104 -24.66 20.00 2.03
CA PHE A 104 -25.68 19.94 0.97
C PHE A 104 -25.25 19.05 -0.21
N THR A 105 -23.97 19.03 -0.54
CA THR A 105 -23.43 18.29 -1.69
C THR A 105 -22.98 16.88 -1.35
N ARG A 106 -23.04 16.42 -0.09
CA ARG A 106 -22.61 15.06 0.24
C ARG A 106 -23.51 14.01 -0.40
N ALA A 107 -22.88 13.02 -1.04
CA ALA A 107 -23.57 11.88 -1.63
C ALA A 107 -24.47 11.15 -0.62
N ASN A 108 -24.06 11.07 0.66
CA ASN A 108 -24.82 10.39 1.71
C ASN A 108 -26.10 11.11 2.15
N LEU A 109 -26.27 12.38 1.79
CA LEU A 109 -27.47 13.16 2.07
C LEU A 109 -28.35 13.38 0.84
N ALA A 110 -27.85 13.07 -0.36
CA ALA A 110 -28.57 13.11 -1.65
C ALA A 110 -29.35 14.42 -1.95
N CYS A 111 -29.17 15.50 -1.17
CA CYS A 111 -29.93 16.75 -1.32
C CYS A 111 -29.72 17.32 -2.72
N PHE A 112 -28.48 17.33 -3.20
CA PHE A 112 -28.15 17.77 -4.55
C PHE A 112 -28.71 16.87 -5.67
N SER A 113 -28.81 15.56 -5.46
CA SER A 113 -29.36 14.62 -6.46
C SER A 113 -30.83 14.90 -6.77
N CYS A 114 -31.54 15.51 -5.82
CA CYS A 114 -32.94 15.89 -5.98
C CYS A 114 -33.13 17.38 -6.27
N HIS A 115 -32.30 18.26 -5.72
CA HIS A 115 -32.48 19.71 -5.78
C HIS A 115 -31.44 20.43 -6.62
N ARG A 116 -31.89 21.45 -7.37
CA ARG A 116 -31.05 22.29 -8.22
C ARG A 116 -30.74 23.63 -7.56
N ILE A 117 -29.51 24.13 -7.76
CA ILE A 117 -29.08 25.51 -7.51
C ILE A 117 -28.46 26.03 -8.80
N GLY A 118 -29.01 27.13 -9.31
CA GLY A 118 -28.71 27.69 -10.61
C GLY A 118 -29.03 26.67 -11.72
N SER A 119 -28.01 26.27 -12.46
CA SER A 119 -28.09 25.21 -13.47
C SER A 119 -27.56 23.83 -13.01
N ALA A 120 -27.11 23.69 -11.75
CA ALA A 120 -26.51 22.47 -11.22
C ALA A 120 -27.44 21.74 -10.23
N GLY A 121 -27.66 20.44 -10.42
CA GLY A 121 -28.40 19.58 -9.47
C GLY A 121 -29.61 18.88 -10.06
N GLY A 122 -30.28 18.12 -9.20
CA GLY A 122 -31.45 17.33 -9.54
C GLY A 122 -32.68 18.17 -9.86
N ILE A 123 -33.57 17.61 -10.67
CA ILE A 123 -34.84 18.23 -11.09
C ILE A 123 -36.06 17.56 -10.45
N ILE A 124 -35.83 16.62 -9.53
CA ILE A 124 -36.86 15.87 -8.82
C ILE A 124 -37.56 16.82 -7.85
N GLY A 125 -36.83 17.51 -6.98
CA GLY A 125 -37.33 18.48 -5.99
C GLY A 125 -37.36 19.94 -6.48
N PRO A 126 -37.80 20.88 -5.62
CA PRO A 126 -37.77 22.31 -5.93
C PRO A 126 -36.37 22.85 -6.19
N GLU A 127 -36.31 23.85 -7.07
CA GLU A 127 -35.13 24.66 -7.36
C GLU A 127 -34.86 25.62 -6.20
N LEU A 128 -33.62 25.67 -5.70
CA LEU A 128 -33.27 26.29 -4.42
C LEU A 128 -32.45 27.58 -4.54
N THR A 129 -32.11 28.08 -5.74
CA THR A 129 -31.24 29.26 -5.95
C THR A 129 -31.61 30.46 -5.09
N GLN A 130 -32.91 30.71 -4.92
CA GLN A 130 -33.44 31.86 -4.19
C GLN A 130 -34.19 31.43 -2.92
N ILE A 131 -33.98 30.21 -2.43
CA ILE A 131 -34.85 29.64 -1.39
C ILE A 131 -34.80 30.43 -0.08
N GLY A 132 -33.64 31.01 0.28
CA GLY A 132 -33.49 31.84 1.47
C GLY A 132 -34.26 33.17 1.39
N LYS A 133 -34.57 33.67 0.18
CA LYS A 133 -35.50 34.80 -0.03
C LYS A 133 -36.96 34.38 0.01
N GLN A 134 -37.24 33.14 -0.39
CA GLN A 134 -38.60 32.63 -0.57
C GLN A 134 -39.18 32.04 0.72
N ARG A 135 -38.33 31.53 1.61
CA ARG A 135 -38.73 30.85 2.85
C ARG A 135 -37.94 31.37 4.04
N SER A 136 -38.62 31.47 5.18
CA SER A 136 -37.98 31.79 6.46
C SER A 136 -37.09 30.64 6.96
N GLY A 137 -36.13 30.94 7.84
CA GLY A 137 -35.29 29.90 8.47
C GLY A 137 -36.12 28.83 9.21
N VAL A 138 -37.26 29.22 9.80
CA VAL A 138 -38.21 28.30 10.44
C VAL A 138 -38.82 27.34 9.42
N GLU A 139 -39.30 27.84 8.29
CA GLU A 139 -39.90 27.01 7.24
C GLU A 139 -38.88 26.08 6.57
N LEU A 140 -37.63 26.51 6.45
CA LEU A 140 -36.52 25.68 5.96
C LEU A 140 -36.18 24.57 6.95
N ALA A 141 -36.01 24.90 8.23
CA ALA A 141 -35.76 23.93 9.28
C ALA A 141 -36.89 22.89 9.39
N GLU A 142 -38.15 23.32 9.28
CA GLU A 142 -39.31 22.41 9.26
C GLU A 142 -39.30 21.49 8.04
N SER A 143 -38.97 22.00 6.86
CA SER A 143 -38.91 21.21 5.63
C SER A 143 -37.80 20.15 5.66
N LEU A 144 -36.69 20.44 6.35
CA LEU A 144 -35.56 19.53 6.51
C LEU A 144 -35.85 18.41 7.52
N LEU A 145 -36.46 18.76 8.66
CA LEU A 145 -36.76 17.82 9.75
C LEU A 145 -38.05 17.02 9.54
N TRP A 146 -39.04 17.59 8.84
CA TRP A 146 -40.36 16.99 8.64
C TRP A 146 -40.87 17.20 7.20
N PRO A 147 -40.24 16.56 6.20
CA PRO A 147 -40.55 16.79 4.78
C PRO A 147 -41.99 16.43 4.39
N ASN A 148 -42.70 15.60 5.15
CA ASN A 148 -44.10 15.26 4.85
C ASN A 148 -45.12 16.27 5.39
N ARG A 149 -44.74 17.15 6.33
CA ARG A 149 -45.67 18.06 7.01
C ARG A 149 -46.18 19.18 6.12
N ARG A 150 -45.36 19.65 5.17
CA ARG A 150 -45.72 20.74 4.23
C ARG A 150 -45.09 20.49 2.86
N GLN A 151 -45.90 20.07 1.89
CA GLN A 151 -45.51 19.83 0.51
C GLN A 151 -46.11 20.89 -0.41
N GLU A 152 -45.31 21.41 -1.34
CA GLU A 152 -45.83 22.30 -2.39
C GLU A 152 -46.70 21.49 -3.36
N PRO A 153 -47.89 21.98 -3.77
CA PRO A 153 -48.80 21.21 -4.64
C PRO A 153 -48.14 20.70 -5.93
N ALA A 154 -47.19 21.45 -6.49
CA ALA A 154 -46.45 21.08 -7.71
C ALA A 154 -45.48 19.89 -7.53
N TYR A 155 -45.18 19.49 -6.29
CA TYR A 155 -44.27 18.41 -5.93
C TYR A 155 -44.95 17.30 -5.12
N GLN A 156 -46.29 17.32 -5.03
CA GLN A 156 -47.06 16.23 -4.43
C GLN A 156 -47.04 15.02 -5.36
N ALA A 157 -46.32 13.96 -4.98
CA ALA A 157 -46.25 12.74 -5.76
C ALA A 157 -47.48 11.84 -5.52
N TYR A 158 -47.97 11.22 -6.60
CA TYR A 158 -49.01 10.20 -6.57
C TYR A 158 -48.48 8.89 -7.15
N LYS A 159 -48.89 7.77 -6.53
CA LYS A 159 -48.79 6.44 -7.10
C LYS A 159 -50.05 6.17 -7.92
N ILE A 160 -49.86 5.77 -9.17
CA ILE A 160 -50.91 5.47 -10.15
C ILE A 160 -50.73 4.02 -10.57
N GLN A 161 -51.66 3.16 -10.21
CA GLN A 161 -51.69 1.75 -10.57
C GLN A 161 -52.68 1.53 -11.71
N THR A 162 -52.25 0.86 -12.77
CA THR A 162 -53.08 0.55 -13.95
C THR A 162 -53.53 -0.90 -14.00
N ASP A 163 -54.55 -1.19 -14.81
CA ASP A 163 -55.15 -2.53 -15.02
C ASP A 163 -54.21 -3.55 -15.66
N ASP A 164 -53.21 -3.07 -16.40
CA ASP A 164 -52.06 -3.87 -16.84
C ASP A 164 -50.97 -4.01 -15.77
N SER A 165 -51.31 -3.70 -14.51
CA SER A 165 -50.50 -3.77 -13.29
C SER A 165 -49.20 -2.98 -13.38
N GLN A 166 -49.18 -1.85 -14.09
CA GLN A 166 -48.06 -0.90 -14.01
C GLN A 166 -48.28 0.04 -12.84
N VAL A 167 -47.21 0.31 -12.09
CA VAL A 167 -47.21 1.32 -11.02
C VAL A 167 -46.33 2.47 -11.46
N TRP A 168 -46.96 3.63 -11.65
CA TRP A 168 -46.28 4.88 -11.95
C TRP A 168 -46.20 5.73 -10.69
N THR A 169 -45.10 6.45 -10.53
CA THR A 169 -44.97 7.52 -9.52
C THR A 169 -44.73 8.82 -10.25
N GLY A 170 -45.54 9.84 -9.99
CA GLY A 170 -45.35 11.14 -10.62
C GLY A 170 -46.17 12.29 -10.05
N TYR A 171 -45.82 13.50 -10.51
CA TYR A 171 -46.49 14.73 -10.12
C TYR A 171 -47.72 14.93 -10.99
N VAL A 172 -48.91 14.70 -10.43
CA VAL A 172 -50.17 14.79 -11.19
C VAL A 172 -50.49 16.27 -11.47
N VAL A 173 -50.67 16.61 -12.75
CA VAL A 173 -50.97 17.99 -13.20
C VAL A 173 -52.38 18.39 -12.79
N SER A 174 -53.35 17.48 -12.93
CA SER A 174 -54.70 17.63 -12.39
C SER A 174 -55.32 16.26 -12.15
N LEU A 175 -55.80 16.02 -10.93
CA LEU A 175 -56.55 14.82 -10.57
C LEU A 175 -57.88 14.71 -11.33
N GLU A 176 -58.35 15.76 -12.00
CA GLU A 176 -59.65 15.79 -12.70
C GLU A 176 -59.51 15.56 -14.22
N SER A 177 -58.28 15.47 -14.75
CA SER A 177 -58.01 15.29 -16.18
C SER A 177 -58.32 13.86 -16.70
N SER A 178 -58.71 13.74 -17.97
CA SER A 178 -58.83 12.47 -18.71
C SER A 178 -58.30 12.66 -20.14
N PRO A 179 -57.23 11.96 -20.56
CA PRO A 179 -56.39 11.07 -19.75
C PRO A 179 -55.75 11.78 -18.56
N LEU A 180 -55.44 11.04 -17.49
CA LEU A 180 -54.72 11.56 -16.33
C LEU A 180 -53.30 11.94 -16.75
N VAL A 181 -52.96 13.23 -16.67
CA VAL A 181 -51.62 13.72 -17.01
C VAL A 181 -50.77 13.86 -15.74
N PHE A 182 -49.59 13.26 -15.76
CA PHE A 182 -48.60 13.39 -14.70
C PHE A 182 -47.19 13.58 -15.28
N VAL A 183 -46.34 14.23 -14.51
CA VAL A 183 -44.94 14.43 -14.84
C VAL A 183 -44.12 13.35 -14.15
N ASP A 184 -43.37 12.59 -14.93
CA ASP A 184 -42.40 11.62 -14.43
C ASP A 184 -41.28 12.39 -13.68
N PRO A 185 -41.04 12.12 -12.37
CA PRO A 185 -40.08 12.88 -11.57
C PRO A 185 -38.63 12.74 -12.05
N ALA A 186 -38.27 11.59 -12.64
CA ALA A 186 -36.92 11.31 -13.11
C ALA A 186 -36.64 11.95 -14.47
N THR A 187 -37.62 11.94 -15.38
CA THR A 187 -37.43 12.41 -16.77
C THR A 187 -38.03 13.78 -17.07
N ARG A 188 -38.88 14.31 -16.18
CA ARG A 188 -39.71 15.53 -16.39
C ARG A 188 -40.57 15.50 -17.64
N LYS A 189 -40.76 14.33 -18.26
CA LYS A 189 -41.65 14.16 -19.40
C LYS A 189 -43.08 13.99 -18.90
N GLU A 190 -44.00 14.70 -19.55
CA GLU A 190 -45.42 14.44 -19.38
C GLU A 190 -45.76 13.04 -19.88
N ARG A 191 -46.54 12.33 -19.07
CA ARG A 191 -47.12 11.05 -19.37
C ARG A 191 -48.62 11.17 -19.17
N SER A 192 -49.36 10.48 -20.02
CA SER A 192 -50.81 10.41 -19.97
C SER A 192 -51.23 8.96 -19.84
N VAL A 193 -52.09 8.66 -18.87
CA VAL A 193 -52.70 7.34 -18.71
C VAL A 193 -54.21 7.50 -18.79
N GLU A 194 -54.85 6.68 -19.62
CA GLU A 194 -56.30 6.70 -19.75
C GLU A 194 -56.95 6.33 -18.43
N ARG A 195 -57.93 7.11 -18.00
CA ARG A 195 -58.47 6.99 -16.65
C ARG A 195 -59.20 5.65 -16.43
N GLU A 196 -59.72 5.08 -17.51
CA GLU A 196 -60.38 3.78 -17.57
C GLU A 196 -59.42 2.62 -17.26
N THR A 197 -58.12 2.80 -17.50
CA THR A 197 -57.10 1.80 -17.24
C THR A 197 -56.46 1.97 -15.87
N ILE A 198 -56.95 2.87 -15.01
CA ILE A 198 -56.38 3.14 -13.68
C ILE A 198 -57.18 2.40 -12.60
N GLU A 199 -56.54 1.43 -11.94
CA GLU A 199 -57.10 0.70 -10.81
C GLU A 199 -57.08 1.51 -9.51
N GLN A 200 -55.98 2.24 -9.26
CA GLN A 200 -55.79 2.98 -8.01
C GLN A 200 -54.93 4.23 -8.21
N ILE A 201 -55.29 5.32 -7.53
CA ILE A 201 -54.46 6.52 -7.39
C ILE A 201 -54.37 6.85 -5.90
N ALA A 202 -53.16 6.99 -5.36
CA ALA A 202 -52.96 7.35 -3.96
C ALA A 202 -51.80 8.36 -3.80
N PRO A 203 -51.87 9.31 -2.85
CA PRO A 203 -50.73 10.15 -2.51
C PRO A 203 -49.56 9.29 -2.00
N SER A 204 -48.34 9.55 -2.48
CA SER A 204 -47.15 8.79 -2.12
C SER A 204 -46.34 9.39 -0.96
N GLY A 205 -46.74 10.55 -0.43
CA GLY A 205 -45.92 11.34 0.49
C GLY A 205 -44.82 12.14 -0.23
N SER A 206 -43.95 12.79 0.53
CA SER A 206 -42.82 13.54 -0.03
C SER A 206 -41.78 12.59 -0.61
N LEU A 207 -41.22 12.93 -1.78
CA LEU A 207 -40.06 12.21 -2.33
C LEU A 207 -38.74 12.60 -1.62
N MET A 208 -38.76 13.61 -0.73
CA MET A 208 -37.64 13.90 0.17
C MET A 208 -37.70 12.95 1.39
N PRO A 209 -36.68 12.10 1.62
CA PRO A 209 -36.71 11.12 2.70
C PRO A 209 -36.74 11.77 4.10
N ALA A 210 -37.63 11.29 4.98
CA ALA A 210 -37.64 11.67 6.38
C ALA A 210 -36.46 11.03 7.15
N GLY A 211 -35.93 11.72 8.17
CA GLY A 211 -34.82 11.23 9.00
C GLY A 211 -33.43 11.44 8.41
N LEU A 212 -33.32 11.90 7.16
CA LEU A 212 -32.05 12.04 6.44
C LEU A 212 -31.21 13.20 6.99
N PHE A 213 -31.85 14.34 7.25
CA PHE A 213 -31.19 15.52 7.81
C PHE A 213 -30.68 15.27 9.23
N GLU A 214 -31.40 14.47 10.01
CA GLU A 214 -31.07 14.13 11.40
C GLU A 214 -29.84 13.22 11.53
N THR A 215 -29.37 12.61 10.43
CA THR A 215 -28.11 11.86 10.41
C THR A 215 -26.88 12.77 10.58
N LEU A 216 -27.03 14.09 10.35
CA LEU A 216 -25.96 15.06 10.55
C LEU A 216 -25.72 15.36 12.04
N PRO A 217 -24.46 15.57 12.47
CA PRO A 217 -24.16 16.17 13.77
C PRO A 217 -24.85 17.55 13.91
N LEU A 218 -25.26 17.91 15.13
CA LEU A 218 -26.00 19.15 15.42
C LEU A 218 -25.35 20.42 14.83
N GLY A 219 -24.02 20.53 14.89
CA GLY A 219 -23.30 21.67 14.28
C GLY A 219 -23.44 21.71 12.76
N GLN A 220 -23.37 20.56 12.09
CA GLN A 220 -23.52 20.47 10.64
C GLN A 220 -24.97 20.67 10.17
N GLN A 221 -25.96 20.31 11.01
CA GLN A 221 -27.36 20.68 10.77
C GLN A 221 -27.52 22.21 10.73
N ALA A 222 -26.88 22.92 11.67
CA ALA A 222 -26.89 24.38 11.70
C ALA A 222 -26.13 25.01 10.52
N ASP A 223 -24.98 24.45 10.13
CA ASP A 223 -24.21 24.87 8.95
C ASP A 223 -25.05 24.74 7.65
N LEU A 224 -25.69 23.58 7.43
CA LEU A 224 -26.55 23.33 6.25
C LEU A 224 -27.75 24.28 6.21
N LEU A 225 -28.40 24.52 7.35
CA LEU A 225 -29.50 25.49 7.41
C LEU A 225 -29.00 26.92 7.13
N ARG A 226 -27.82 27.32 7.64
CA ARG A 226 -27.22 28.64 7.38
C ARG A 226 -26.93 28.84 5.89
N PHE A 227 -26.43 27.81 5.22
CA PHE A 227 -26.21 27.83 3.78
C PHE A 227 -27.51 28.10 3.01
N LEU A 228 -28.57 27.33 3.28
CA LEU A 228 -29.87 27.51 2.62
C LEU A 228 -30.52 28.86 2.90
N MET A 229 -30.39 29.39 4.13
CA MET A 229 -30.83 30.74 4.48
C MET A 229 -30.06 31.84 3.71
N GLY A 230 -28.81 31.57 3.34
CA GLY A 230 -27.97 32.48 2.57
C GLY A 230 -28.29 32.51 1.07
N LEU A 231 -28.88 31.43 0.52
CA LEU A 231 -29.21 31.34 -0.91
C LEU A 231 -30.20 32.42 -1.33
N GLY A 232 -29.75 33.30 -2.24
CA GLY A 232 -30.49 34.47 -2.69
C GLY A 232 -30.28 35.72 -1.82
N ASN A 233 -30.01 35.59 -0.53
CA ASN A 233 -29.82 36.72 0.39
C ASN A 233 -28.38 37.24 0.43
N ASP A 234 -27.40 36.33 0.42
CA ASP A 234 -25.99 36.68 0.42
C ASP A 234 -25.52 37.02 -1.02
N PRO A 235 -24.56 37.95 -1.22
CA PRO A 235 -23.98 38.25 -2.52
C PRO A 235 -23.06 37.09 -2.96
N ILE A 236 -23.66 35.99 -3.38
CA ILE A 236 -22.97 34.78 -3.83
C ILE A 236 -22.79 34.85 -5.35
N ASP A 237 -21.55 34.65 -5.81
CA ASP A 237 -21.29 34.40 -7.24
C ASP A 237 -21.87 33.03 -7.62
N LEU A 238 -23.02 33.05 -8.28
CA LEU A 238 -23.72 31.83 -8.70
C LEU A 238 -22.88 30.97 -9.63
N ALA A 239 -22.00 31.54 -10.47
CA ALA A 239 -21.13 30.76 -11.33
C ALA A 239 -20.06 30.01 -10.52
N SER A 240 -19.44 30.69 -9.56
CA SER A 240 -18.51 30.05 -8.61
C SER A 240 -19.21 29.03 -7.72
N LEU A 241 -20.42 29.31 -7.23
CA LEU A 241 -21.19 28.39 -6.42
C LEU A 241 -21.61 27.16 -7.21
N GLU A 242 -22.08 27.33 -8.45
CA GLU A 242 -22.40 26.21 -9.35
C GLU A 242 -21.16 25.36 -9.66
N ALA A 243 -19.98 25.97 -9.80
CA ALA A 243 -18.74 25.23 -10.00
C ALA A 243 -18.33 24.44 -8.75
N GLN A 244 -18.45 25.04 -7.55
CA GLN A 244 -18.22 24.37 -6.27
C GLN A 244 -19.20 23.23 -6.03
N ILE A 245 -20.50 23.50 -6.27
CA ILE A 245 -21.56 22.52 -6.16
C ILE A 245 -21.32 21.39 -7.14
N ARG A 246 -21.06 21.66 -8.43
CA ARG A 246 -20.69 20.62 -9.40
C ARG A 246 -19.48 19.85 -8.93
N SER A 247 -18.41 20.48 -8.49
CA SER A 247 -17.23 19.75 -7.97
C SER A 247 -17.53 18.89 -6.74
N ALA A 248 -18.43 19.33 -5.87
CA ALA A 248 -18.74 18.64 -4.63
C ALA A 248 -19.85 17.59 -4.80
N SER A 249 -20.54 17.61 -5.95
CA SER A 249 -21.64 16.70 -6.31
C SER A 249 -21.36 15.82 -7.52
N THR A 250 -20.33 16.14 -8.30
CA THR A 250 -19.66 15.17 -9.15
C THR A 250 -19.12 14.12 -8.20
N HIS A 251 -19.52 12.86 -8.41
CA HIS A 251 -18.85 11.70 -7.81
C HIS A 251 -17.43 11.51 -8.38
N GLU A 252 -16.86 12.57 -8.98
CA GLU A 252 -15.52 12.60 -9.50
C GLU A 252 -14.75 13.72 -8.82
N PRO A 253 -13.49 13.46 -8.46
CA PRO A 253 -12.63 14.45 -7.86
C PRO A 253 -12.30 15.59 -8.83
N SER A 254 -12.00 16.77 -8.30
CA SER A 254 -11.57 17.92 -9.11
C SER A 254 -10.30 17.60 -9.89
N LYS A 255 -10.33 17.83 -11.20
CA LYS A 255 -9.23 17.58 -12.13
C LYS A 255 -8.40 18.84 -12.36
N PHE A 256 -7.14 18.67 -12.70
CA PHE A 256 -6.27 19.75 -13.16
C PHE A 256 -5.53 19.36 -14.44
N ALA A 257 -5.16 20.34 -15.24
CA ALA A 257 -4.31 20.11 -16.40
C ALA A 257 -2.85 19.97 -15.96
N TRP A 258 -2.20 18.88 -16.35
CA TRP A 258 -0.79 18.62 -16.05
C TRP A 258 0.03 18.30 -17.28
N THR A 259 1.35 18.43 -17.13
CA THR A 259 2.36 18.11 -18.14
C THR A 259 3.32 17.04 -17.62
N THR A 260 3.94 16.30 -18.52
CA THR A 260 4.92 15.26 -18.17
C THR A 260 6.27 15.83 -17.73
N ALA A 261 6.71 16.94 -18.33
CA ALA A 261 8.04 17.51 -18.11
C ALA A 261 8.28 17.92 -16.65
N PRO A 262 9.49 17.70 -16.10
CA PRO A 262 9.82 18.13 -14.74
C PRO A 262 9.74 19.65 -14.58
N LEU A 263 9.43 20.11 -13.36
CA LEU A 263 9.40 21.53 -13.00
C LEU A 263 10.79 22.18 -13.11
N VAL A 264 11.83 21.42 -12.78
CA VAL A 264 13.24 21.85 -12.84
C VAL A 264 14.03 20.79 -13.60
N ALA A 265 14.17 20.98 -14.91
CA ALA A 265 14.78 19.99 -15.81
C ALA A 265 16.24 19.67 -15.45
N GLU A 266 16.95 20.62 -14.84
CA GLU A 266 18.34 20.48 -14.40
C GLU A 266 18.52 19.45 -13.28
N ASN A 267 17.48 19.21 -12.48
CA ASN A 267 17.50 18.20 -11.41
C ASN A 267 17.24 16.78 -11.94
N TYR A 268 16.74 16.66 -13.17
CA TYR A 268 16.39 15.40 -13.81
C TYR A 268 17.07 15.28 -15.18
N PRO A 269 18.42 15.26 -15.26
CA PRO A 269 19.14 15.16 -16.53
C PRO A 269 18.68 14.01 -17.44
N ASN A 270 18.15 12.91 -16.88
CA ASN A 270 17.72 11.74 -17.65
C ASN A 270 16.24 11.82 -18.09
N HIS A 271 15.50 12.91 -17.83
CA HIS A 271 14.06 13.00 -18.14
C HIS A 271 13.71 12.89 -19.64
N LYS A 272 14.69 13.11 -20.53
CA LYS A 272 14.53 12.97 -21.99
C LYS A 272 14.92 11.60 -22.52
N GLU A 273 15.48 10.73 -21.69
CA GLU A 273 15.89 9.39 -22.08
C GLU A 273 14.69 8.56 -22.55
N HIS A 274 14.93 7.59 -23.41
CA HIS A 274 13.85 6.79 -24.01
C HIS A 274 12.97 6.13 -22.94
N VAL A 275 13.57 5.62 -21.86
CA VAL A 275 12.85 5.00 -20.73
C VAL A 275 11.94 5.99 -19.98
N ASN A 276 12.24 7.29 -20.05
CA ASN A 276 11.52 8.37 -19.35
C ASN A 276 10.50 9.11 -20.22
N ARG A 277 10.41 8.81 -21.51
CA ARG A 277 9.66 9.58 -22.52
C ARG A 277 8.17 9.85 -22.20
N ASP A 278 7.53 8.96 -21.43
CA ASP A 278 6.11 9.06 -21.08
C ASP A 278 5.89 9.39 -19.59
N ARG A 279 6.96 9.44 -18.78
CA ARG A 279 6.90 9.58 -17.32
C ARG A 279 6.35 10.93 -16.91
N VAL A 280 5.49 10.93 -15.91
CA VAL A 280 4.92 12.15 -15.31
C VAL A 280 5.75 12.59 -14.11
N TYR A 281 6.49 13.69 -14.25
CA TYR A 281 7.31 14.26 -13.18
C TYR A 281 6.54 15.26 -12.31
N ASP A 282 6.91 15.38 -11.03
CA ASP A 282 6.42 16.38 -10.08
C ASP A 282 4.88 16.49 -10.01
N TRP A 283 4.16 15.38 -10.21
CA TRP A 283 2.70 15.43 -10.38
C TRP A 283 2.01 15.97 -9.12
N TYR A 284 2.35 15.45 -7.94
CA TYR A 284 1.75 15.90 -6.67
C TYR A 284 2.09 17.38 -6.39
N THR A 285 3.32 17.81 -6.70
CA THR A 285 3.72 19.21 -6.59
C THR A 285 2.89 20.10 -7.49
N LYS A 286 2.74 19.74 -8.77
CA LYS A 286 1.95 20.50 -9.76
C LYS A 286 0.47 20.56 -9.37
N GLN A 287 -0.07 19.45 -8.88
CA GLN A 287 -1.43 19.36 -8.36
C GLN A 287 -1.62 20.35 -7.20
N ALA A 288 -0.75 20.27 -6.20
CA ALA A 288 -0.80 21.14 -5.03
C ALA A 288 -0.65 22.61 -5.42
N MET A 289 0.30 22.97 -6.29
CA MET A 289 0.45 24.34 -6.80
C MET A 289 -0.79 24.84 -7.53
N HIS A 290 -1.45 23.99 -8.31
CA HIS A 290 -2.67 24.35 -9.05
C HIS A 290 -3.82 24.68 -8.10
N PHE A 291 -4.13 23.78 -7.16
CA PHE A 291 -5.25 23.96 -6.24
C PHE A 291 -4.96 25.00 -5.16
N ALA A 292 -3.71 25.13 -4.71
CA ALA A 292 -3.30 26.18 -3.78
C ALA A 292 -3.52 27.60 -4.34
N ALA A 293 -3.41 27.77 -5.67
CA ALA A 293 -3.65 29.05 -6.34
C ALA A 293 -5.14 29.41 -6.46
N MET A 294 -6.06 28.49 -6.15
CA MET A 294 -7.49 28.75 -6.21
C MET A 294 -7.97 29.51 -4.98
N LYS A 295 -8.82 30.52 -5.20
CA LYS A 295 -9.48 31.27 -4.12
C LYS A 295 -10.42 30.39 -3.30
N ASN A 296 -11.10 29.45 -3.95
CA ASN A 296 -12.00 28.48 -3.33
C ASN A 296 -11.48 27.10 -3.69
N ARG A 297 -10.81 26.45 -2.74
CA ARG A 297 -10.20 25.13 -2.95
C ARG A 297 -11.27 24.05 -2.93
N PRO A 298 -11.23 23.06 -3.86
CA PRO A 298 -12.14 21.93 -3.82
C PRO A 298 -11.76 21.02 -2.64
N ALA A 299 -12.77 20.47 -1.95
CA ALA A 299 -12.54 19.55 -0.83
C ALA A 299 -11.92 18.21 -1.26
N TRP A 300 -12.02 17.87 -2.55
CA TRP A 300 -11.62 16.57 -3.10
C TRP A 300 -10.99 16.74 -4.48
N VAL A 301 -9.75 16.27 -4.64
CA VAL A 301 -8.93 16.43 -5.85
C VAL A 301 -8.49 15.07 -6.41
N GLU A 302 -8.17 15.04 -7.71
CA GLU A 302 -7.97 13.77 -8.42
C GLU A 302 -6.80 12.96 -7.86
N PRO A 303 -6.83 11.62 -7.91
CA PRO A 303 -5.69 10.79 -7.53
C PRO A 303 -4.62 10.80 -8.62
N PHE A 304 -3.42 10.33 -8.30
CA PHE A 304 -2.34 10.15 -9.25
C PHE A 304 -2.77 9.22 -10.40
N PRO A 305 -2.69 9.70 -11.66
CA PRO A 305 -3.20 8.95 -12.82
C PRO A 305 -2.34 7.71 -13.16
N GLY A 306 -1.15 7.59 -12.57
CA GLY A 306 -0.17 6.54 -12.86
C GLY A 306 1.10 7.09 -13.52
N LEU A 307 2.15 6.25 -13.56
CA LEU A 307 3.52 6.64 -13.93
C LEU A 307 3.61 7.39 -15.28
N ASP A 308 2.84 6.94 -16.27
CA ASP A 308 2.75 7.56 -17.60
C ASP A 308 1.33 8.12 -17.87
N GLY A 309 0.72 8.73 -16.85
CA GLY A 309 -0.68 9.15 -16.91
C GLY A 309 -1.66 7.97 -17.02
N GLY A 310 -1.23 6.76 -16.64
CA GLY A 310 -2.01 5.54 -16.72
C GLY A 310 -2.13 4.93 -18.12
N LYS A 311 -1.57 5.57 -19.16
CA LYS A 311 -1.67 5.17 -20.57
C LYS A 311 -1.24 3.72 -20.84
N PHE A 312 -0.20 3.25 -20.14
CA PHE A 312 0.36 1.91 -20.33
C PHE A 312 0.01 0.95 -19.18
N GLY A 313 -0.96 1.32 -18.34
CA GLY A 313 -1.37 0.57 -17.17
C GLY A 313 -0.46 0.81 -15.96
N HIS A 314 -0.51 -0.12 -15.01
CA HIS A 314 0.09 0.02 -13.69
C HIS A 314 1.61 0.24 -13.72
N TRP A 315 2.32 -0.50 -14.57
CA TRP A 315 3.78 -0.48 -14.70
C TRP A 315 4.31 0.62 -15.60
N GLY A 316 3.40 1.42 -16.19
CA GLY A 316 3.75 2.34 -17.24
C GLY A 316 4.40 1.62 -18.44
N ASN A 317 5.36 2.27 -19.07
CA ASN A 317 5.99 1.86 -20.31
C ASN A 317 7.11 0.83 -20.12
N GLN A 318 7.30 0.35 -18.89
CA GLN A 318 8.29 -0.64 -18.46
C GLN A 318 7.72 -2.06 -18.52
N LYS A 319 7.67 -2.66 -19.71
CA LYS A 319 7.12 -4.01 -19.94
C LYS A 319 8.22 -5.08 -19.84
N GLU A 320 7.83 -6.35 -19.77
CA GLU A 320 8.82 -7.45 -19.73
C GLU A 320 9.80 -7.40 -20.91
N GLU A 321 9.32 -7.07 -22.11
CA GLU A 321 10.14 -6.90 -23.31
C GLU A 321 11.21 -5.81 -23.16
N THR A 322 10.95 -4.78 -22.33
CA THR A 322 11.92 -3.72 -22.03
C THR A 322 13.13 -4.25 -21.25
N TRP A 323 12.94 -5.31 -20.49
CA TRP A 323 13.94 -5.89 -19.58
C TRP A 323 14.46 -7.25 -20.04
N LYS A 324 14.01 -7.72 -21.20
CA LYS A 324 14.59 -8.91 -21.80
C LYS A 324 15.99 -8.60 -22.31
N GLY A 325 16.90 -9.52 -22.08
CA GLY A 325 18.28 -9.38 -22.54
C GLY A 325 19.07 -10.66 -22.34
N ASP A 326 19.98 -10.92 -23.26
CA ASP A 326 20.82 -12.13 -23.30
C ASP A 326 22.26 -11.84 -22.86
N GLU A 327 22.52 -10.66 -22.29
CA GLU A 327 23.87 -10.16 -22.04
C GLU A 327 24.67 -11.12 -21.14
N TRP A 328 24.04 -11.73 -20.14
CA TRP A 328 24.69 -12.72 -19.26
C TRP A 328 25.20 -13.96 -19.97
N ASN A 329 24.55 -14.39 -21.06
CA ASN A 329 25.02 -15.52 -21.86
C ASN A 329 26.18 -15.15 -22.78
N GLN A 330 26.46 -13.85 -22.95
CA GLN A 330 27.61 -13.32 -23.70
C GLN A 330 28.82 -13.05 -22.80
N VAL A 331 28.69 -13.23 -21.49
CA VAL A 331 29.79 -13.02 -20.52
C VAL A 331 30.72 -14.23 -20.50
N ASP A 332 32.03 -13.99 -20.43
CA ASP A 332 32.97 -15.02 -20.01
C ASP A 332 32.82 -15.26 -18.50
N LEU A 333 32.03 -16.28 -18.15
CA LEU A 333 31.78 -16.72 -16.77
C LEU A 333 33.05 -17.27 -16.08
N GLY A 334 34.14 -17.48 -16.82
CA GLY A 334 35.39 -18.00 -16.27
C GLY A 334 35.29 -19.47 -15.85
N SER A 335 35.97 -19.83 -14.76
CA SER A 335 36.11 -21.21 -14.28
C SER A 335 34.95 -21.71 -13.41
N MET A 336 34.12 -20.82 -12.86
CA MET A 336 32.98 -21.20 -12.02
C MET A 336 31.81 -20.22 -12.07
N GLN A 337 30.60 -20.72 -11.78
CA GLN A 337 29.41 -19.91 -11.54
C GLN A 337 28.52 -20.56 -10.49
N SER A 338 28.17 -19.81 -9.45
CA SER A 338 27.23 -20.22 -8.40
C SER A 338 25.82 -19.74 -8.75
N ASN A 339 24.82 -20.62 -8.66
CA ASN A 339 23.40 -20.28 -8.84
C ASN A 339 22.49 -21.42 -8.34
N VAL A 340 21.19 -21.32 -8.61
CA VAL A 340 20.26 -22.46 -8.58
C VAL A 340 20.45 -23.27 -9.88
N LEU A 341 20.63 -24.58 -9.78
CA LEU A 341 20.57 -25.47 -10.94
C LEU A 341 19.11 -25.86 -11.22
N VAL A 342 18.61 -25.49 -12.40
CA VAL A 342 17.25 -25.83 -12.87
C VAL A 342 17.29 -26.77 -14.08
N GLY A 343 16.13 -27.28 -14.49
CA GLY A 343 16.03 -28.26 -15.59
C GLY A 343 16.43 -29.69 -15.20
N GLN A 344 16.52 -29.97 -13.90
CA GLN A 344 16.54 -31.32 -13.32
C GLN A 344 15.12 -31.70 -12.87
N ALA A 345 14.91 -32.96 -12.45
CA ALA A 345 13.64 -33.38 -11.86
C ALA A 345 13.26 -32.56 -10.60
N LYS A 346 14.26 -32.06 -9.87
CA LYS A 346 14.12 -31.11 -8.76
C LYS A 346 15.21 -30.05 -8.87
N ALA A 347 14.86 -28.77 -8.72
CA ALA A 347 15.85 -27.70 -8.67
C ALA A 347 16.78 -27.86 -7.47
N VAL A 348 18.05 -27.51 -7.64
CA VAL A 348 19.07 -27.57 -6.57
C VAL A 348 19.47 -26.12 -6.22
N PRO A 349 19.06 -25.59 -5.04
CA PRO A 349 19.20 -24.16 -4.73
C PRO A 349 20.64 -23.64 -4.58
N ARG A 350 21.57 -24.50 -4.17
CA ARG A 350 22.97 -24.13 -3.90
C ARG A 350 23.93 -24.99 -4.68
N THR A 351 24.15 -24.62 -5.94
CA THR A 351 25.14 -25.27 -6.79
C THR A 351 26.25 -24.32 -7.20
N VAL A 352 27.42 -24.90 -7.39
CA VAL A 352 28.57 -24.26 -8.03
C VAL A 352 28.87 -25.07 -9.28
N ALA A 353 28.59 -24.49 -10.44
CA ALA A 353 29.06 -25.03 -11.71
C ALA A 353 30.55 -24.71 -11.86
N ILE A 354 31.35 -25.69 -12.28
CA ILE A 354 32.79 -25.54 -12.52
C ILE A 354 33.17 -26.08 -13.90
N ARG A 355 34.17 -25.46 -14.53
CA ARG A 355 34.85 -26.02 -15.69
C ARG A 355 36.03 -26.86 -15.22
N ILE A 356 36.22 -28.02 -15.84
CA ILE A 356 37.33 -28.92 -15.51
C ILE A 356 38.53 -28.60 -16.39
N VAL A 357 39.70 -28.47 -15.77
CA VAL A 357 40.95 -28.22 -16.49
C VAL A 357 41.40 -29.50 -17.19
N GLY A 358 41.55 -29.45 -18.52
CA GLY A 358 42.01 -30.56 -19.36
C GLY A 358 41.74 -30.31 -20.85
N ASP A 359 42.06 -31.29 -21.70
CA ASP A 359 41.91 -31.19 -23.17
C ASP A 359 40.45 -31.31 -23.65
N LYS A 360 39.55 -31.79 -22.79
CA LYS A 360 38.11 -31.88 -23.07
C LYS A 360 37.37 -30.69 -22.46
N GLU A 361 36.41 -30.12 -23.19
CA GLU A 361 35.43 -29.20 -22.62
C GLU A 361 34.47 -29.96 -21.69
N ALA A 362 34.89 -30.11 -20.43
CA ALA A 362 34.15 -30.85 -19.40
C ALA A 362 33.75 -29.91 -18.27
N SER A 363 32.57 -30.14 -17.70
CA SER A 363 31.99 -29.29 -16.66
C SER A 363 31.21 -30.11 -15.63
N ALA A 364 31.09 -29.60 -14.42
CA ALA A 364 30.41 -30.28 -13.31
C ALA A 364 29.62 -29.29 -12.43
N CYS A 365 28.63 -29.80 -11.69
CA CYS A 365 27.87 -29.04 -10.69
C CYS A 365 28.04 -29.67 -9.32
N PHE A 366 28.66 -28.95 -8.38
CA PHE A 366 28.80 -29.35 -6.99
C PHE A 366 27.69 -28.74 -6.13
N ASN A 367 27.05 -29.53 -5.28
CA ASN A 367 26.04 -29.08 -4.32
C ASN A 367 26.66 -28.86 -2.96
N THR A 368 26.63 -27.63 -2.46
CA THR A 368 27.30 -27.24 -1.21
C THR A 368 26.56 -27.72 0.04
N ASP A 369 25.28 -28.05 -0.05
CA ASP A 369 24.51 -28.59 1.07
C ASP A 369 24.77 -30.10 1.25
N THR A 370 24.76 -30.84 0.14
CA THR A 370 24.94 -32.31 0.14
C THR A 370 26.41 -32.72 0.07
N LEU A 371 27.31 -31.84 -0.37
CA LEU A 371 28.72 -32.13 -0.64
C LEU A 371 28.91 -33.19 -1.74
N ALA A 372 27.99 -33.25 -2.71
CA ALA A 372 27.97 -34.20 -3.82
C ALA A 372 28.06 -33.48 -5.17
N TYR A 373 28.40 -34.22 -6.23
CA TYR A 373 28.28 -33.74 -7.60
C TYR A 373 26.92 -34.14 -8.18
N GLU A 374 26.10 -33.16 -8.53
CA GLU A 374 24.71 -33.36 -9.00
C GLU A 374 24.63 -33.60 -10.51
N ALA A 375 25.65 -33.17 -11.25
CA ALA A 375 25.73 -33.36 -12.69
C ALA A 375 27.16 -33.21 -13.19
N VAL A 376 27.47 -33.93 -14.27
CA VAL A 376 28.64 -33.72 -15.12
C VAL A 376 28.24 -33.77 -16.58
N TRP A 377 28.93 -33.01 -17.42
CA TRP A 377 28.64 -32.93 -18.85
C TRP A 377 29.86 -32.52 -19.67
N THR A 378 29.75 -32.69 -20.98
CA THR A 378 30.74 -32.24 -21.97
C THR A 378 30.12 -31.34 -23.03
N GLY A 379 30.93 -30.39 -23.51
CA GLY A 379 30.57 -29.35 -24.48
C GLY A 379 29.78 -28.23 -23.83
N GLY A 380 30.31 -27.00 -23.82
CA GLY A 380 29.65 -25.86 -23.18
C GLY A 380 29.75 -25.82 -21.65
N PHE A 381 28.99 -24.91 -21.02
CA PHE A 381 29.00 -24.71 -19.57
C PHE A 381 27.58 -24.56 -19.02
N VAL A 382 27.16 -23.34 -18.69
CA VAL A 382 25.81 -23.04 -18.22
C VAL A 382 25.23 -21.87 -18.97
N ARG A 383 23.90 -21.84 -19.07
CA ARG A 383 23.14 -20.79 -19.75
C ARG A 383 22.00 -20.28 -18.89
N PHE A 384 21.68 -19.02 -19.06
CA PHE A 384 20.61 -18.27 -18.39
C PHE A 384 19.42 -18.05 -19.33
N THR A 385 18.27 -17.66 -18.78
CA THR A 385 17.16 -17.15 -19.59
C THR A 385 17.43 -15.70 -20.00
N ASP A 386 16.67 -15.24 -21.00
CA ASP A 386 16.65 -13.84 -21.41
C ASP A 386 15.71 -12.98 -20.54
N VAL A 387 14.99 -13.60 -19.59
CA VAL A 387 14.01 -12.93 -18.72
C VAL A 387 14.75 -12.07 -17.70
N ARG A 388 14.48 -10.76 -17.69
CA ARG A 388 15.16 -9.77 -16.84
C ARG A 388 16.69 -9.91 -16.89
N HIS A 389 17.28 -9.94 -18.09
CA HIS A 389 18.73 -10.10 -18.30
C HIS A 389 19.34 -11.39 -17.69
N GLY A 390 18.51 -12.38 -17.35
CA GLY A 390 18.94 -13.62 -16.67
C GLY A 390 18.86 -13.59 -15.15
N TYR A 391 18.31 -12.53 -14.54
CA TYR A 391 18.33 -12.34 -13.07
C TYR A 391 17.38 -13.23 -12.29
N ILE A 392 16.36 -13.80 -12.94
CA ILE A 392 15.24 -14.46 -12.25
C ILE A 392 15.50 -15.97 -12.14
N ASP A 393 15.70 -16.65 -13.27
CA ASP A 393 15.82 -18.11 -13.24
C ASP A 393 17.23 -18.57 -12.84
N GLY A 394 17.30 -19.79 -12.30
CA GLY A 394 18.57 -20.49 -12.16
C GLY A 394 19.18 -20.85 -13.52
N PHE A 395 20.46 -21.22 -13.52
CA PHE A 395 21.14 -21.65 -14.74
C PHE A 395 20.71 -23.06 -15.18
N ARG A 396 20.83 -23.32 -16.48
CA ARG A 396 20.65 -24.64 -17.10
C ARG A 396 21.98 -25.13 -17.65
N ILE A 397 22.17 -26.45 -17.63
CA ILE A 397 23.31 -27.08 -18.29
C ILE A 397 23.21 -26.86 -19.80
N GLU A 398 24.31 -26.39 -20.38
CA GLU A 398 24.55 -26.37 -21.82
C GLU A 398 25.57 -27.45 -22.13
N GLY A 399 25.14 -28.49 -22.85
CA GLY A 399 25.98 -29.63 -23.19
C GLY A 399 25.30 -30.98 -23.05
N THR A 400 26.10 -32.03 -23.23
CA THR A 400 25.65 -33.43 -23.13
C THR A 400 25.96 -33.97 -21.74
N LYS A 401 24.93 -34.15 -20.91
CA LYS A 401 25.05 -34.77 -19.59
C LYS A 401 25.60 -36.19 -19.71
N GLN A 402 26.43 -36.58 -18.74
CA GLN A 402 26.95 -37.94 -18.62
C GLN A 402 26.42 -38.61 -17.35
N GLU A 403 26.52 -39.93 -17.30
CA GLU A 403 26.13 -40.70 -16.12
C GLU A 403 27.10 -40.44 -14.95
N LEU A 404 26.53 -40.27 -13.75
CA LEU A 404 27.29 -40.13 -12.52
C LEU A 404 27.65 -41.53 -11.99
N GLY A 405 28.93 -41.74 -11.70
CA GLY A 405 29.39 -42.93 -10.97
C GLY A 405 29.35 -42.74 -9.46
N ASP A 406 29.66 -43.78 -8.71
CA ASP A 406 29.68 -43.76 -7.23
C ASP A 406 30.58 -42.66 -6.65
N TRP A 407 31.63 -42.26 -7.38
CA TRP A 407 32.55 -41.17 -7.02
C TRP A 407 31.85 -39.79 -6.86
N ALA A 408 30.68 -39.61 -7.49
CA ALA A 408 29.92 -38.36 -7.43
C ALA A 408 29.11 -38.22 -6.14
N GLY A 409 29.00 -39.28 -5.33
CA GLY A 409 28.26 -39.30 -4.08
C GLY A 409 28.70 -38.23 -3.08
N SER A 410 27.94 -38.05 -2.01
CA SER A 410 28.27 -37.05 -0.99
C SER A 410 29.64 -37.33 -0.36
N PHE A 411 30.42 -36.28 -0.07
CA PHE A 411 31.62 -36.38 0.78
C PHE A 411 31.33 -37.20 2.06
N ARG A 412 30.13 -37.05 2.64
CA ARG A 412 29.70 -37.74 3.86
C ARG A 412 29.54 -39.25 3.68
N GLN A 413 29.35 -39.71 2.44
CA GLN A 413 29.29 -41.11 2.06
C GLN A 413 30.67 -41.66 1.70
N LEU A 414 31.50 -40.84 1.03
CA LEU A 414 32.81 -41.24 0.52
C LEU A 414 33.90 -41.24 1.61
N VAL A 415 33.76 -40.40 2.65
CA VAL A 415 34.70 -40.31 3.77
C VAL A 415 34.08 -40.95 5.02
N PRO A 416 34.64 -42.05 5.54
CA PRO A 416 34.11 -42.72 6.73
C PRO A 416 34.02 -41.79 7.95
N GLY A 417 32.87 -41.81 8.63
CA GLY A 417 32.63 -40.98 9.83
C GLY A 417 32.31 -39.50 9.55
N ALA A 418 32.23 -39.08 8.28
CA ALA A 418 32.06 -37.70 7.88
C ALA A 418 30.61 -37.17 7.90
N GLN A 419 29.71 -37.75 8.70
CA GLN A 419 28.31 -37.31 8.75
C GLN A 419 28.15 -35.84 9.18
N GLY A 420 29.04 -35.36 10.06
CA GLY A 420 29.10 -33.96 10.50
C GLY A 420 29.97 -33.04 9.63
N ALA A 421 30.38 -33.47 8.43
CA ALA A 421 31.22 -32.64 7.57
C ALA A 421 30.47 -31.39 7.07
N ARG A 422 31.20 -30.28 7.03
CA ARG A 422 30.70 -28.95 6.71
C ARG A 422 31.49 -28.33 5.57
N TYR A 423 30.78 -27.72 4.62
CA TYR A 423 31.39 -26.93 3.56
C TYR A 423 32.17 -25.74 4.13
N ARG A 424 33.41 -25.52 3.67
CA ARG A 424 34.25 -24.38 4.09
C ARG A 424 34.45 -23.31 3.03
N GLY A 425 34.28 -23.63 1.75
CA GLY A 425 34.46 -22.66 0.67
C GLY A 425 35.19 -23.25 -0.52
N ILE A 426 35.76 -22.35 -1.33
CA ILE A 426 36.37 -22.66 -2.63
C ILE A 426 37.75 -22.03 -2.70
N TYR A 427 38.75 -22.82 -3.06
CA TYR A 427 40.06 -22.33 -3.49
C TYR A 427 40.09 -22.23 -5.03
N ARG A 428 40.71 -21.16 -5.53
CA ARG A 428 41.01 -20.96 -6.94
C ARG A 428 42.52 -20.90 -7.14
N SER A 429 42.98 -21.47 -8.25
CA SER A 429 44.38 -21.34 -8.67
C SER A 429 44.44 -21.38 -10.19
N GLY A 430 44.57 -20.20 -10.83
CA GLY A 430 44.24 -20.08 -12.25
C GLY A 430 42.83 -20.61 -12.52
N LYS A 431 42.67 -21.44 -13.55
CA LYS A 431 41.36 -22.01 -13.91
C LYS A 431 40.90 -23.19 -13.03
N GLU A 432 41.73 -23.67 -12.11
CA GLU A 432 41.37 -24.78 -11.22
C GLU A 432 40.45 -24.29 -10.09
N VAL A 433 39.45 -25.11 -9.77
CA VAL A 433 38.49 -24.88 -8.68
C VAL A 433 38.52 -26.09 -7.75
N ILE A 434 38.80 -25.86 -6.46
CA ILE A 434 38.92 -26.91 -5.46
C ILE A 434 38.00 -26.59 -4.29
N PHE A 435 37.16 -27.54 -3.89
CA PHE A 435 36.28 -27.35 -2.74
C PHE A 435 36.98 -27.70 -1.44
N ALA A 436 36.70 -26.93 -0.39
CA ALA A 436 37.19 -27.18 0.95
C ALA A 436 36.05 -27.68 1.84
N VAL A 437 36.30 -28.77 2.58
CA VAL A 437 35.34 -29.37 3.51
C VAL A 437 36.01 -29.56 4.87
N GLU A 438 35.36 -29.13 5.94
CA GLU A 438 35.83 -29.36 7.30
C GLU A 438 35.14 -30.60 7.89
N HIS A 439 35.94 -31.46 8.51
CA HIS A 439 35.47 -32.61 9.27
C HIS A 439 36.39 -32.84 10.48
N GLN A 440 35.82 -32.90 11.69
CA GLN A 440 36.57 -33.11 12.95
C GLN A 440 37.76 -32.15 13.12
N GLY A 441 37.57 -30.87 12.79
CA GLY A 441 38.62 -29.84 12.90
C GLY A 441 39.73 -29.93 11.84
N LYS A 442 39.65 -30.87 10.89
CA LYS A 442 40.57 -30.97 9.75
C LYS A 442 39.90 -30.47 8.48
N VAL A 443 40.65 -29.75 7.67
CA VAL A 443 40.23 -29.34 6.32
C VAL A 443 40.66 -30.40 5.32
N TYR A 444 39.73 -30.81 4.46
CA TYR A 444 39.93 -31.66 3.31
C TYR A 444 39.79 -30.84 2.04
N LEU A 445 40.59 -31.16 1.03
CA LEU A 445 40.43 -30.66 -0.33
C LEU A 445 39.72 -31.72 -1.16
N ASP A 446 38.71 -31.29 -1.91
CA ASP A 446 37.88 -32.10 -2.81
C ASP A 446 37.99 -31.52 -4.22
N HIS A 447 38.80 -32.18 -5.04
CA HIS A 447 39.12 -31.74 -6.40
C HIS A 447 38.56 -32.75 -7.41
N LEU A 448 37.83 -32.26 -8.41
CA LEU A 448 37.39 -33.04 -9.56
C LEU A 448 38.25 -32.68 -10.77
N GLY A 449 38.86 -33.69 -11.38
CA GLY A 449 39.64 -33.58 -12.61
C GLY A 449 39.31 -34.70 -13.59
N LEU A 450 40.11 -34.77 -14.66
CA LEU A 450 40.13 -35.90 -15.57
C LEU A 450 41.41 -36.72 -15.36
N ASP A 451 41.31 -38.04 -15.47
CA ASP A 451 42.48 -38.92 -15.55
C ASP A 451 43.12 -38.91 -16.95
N ALA A 452 44.19 -39.68 -17.14
CA ALA A 452 44.94 -39.74 -18.39
C ALA A 452 44.12 -40.31 -19.57
N ASP A 453 43.09 -41.10 -19.30
CA ASP A 453 42.18 -41.67 -20.30
C ASP A 453 40.97 -40.73 -20.54
N GLY A 454 40.94 -39.58 -19.84
CA GLY A 454 39.88 -38.60 -19.90
C GLY A 454 38.59 -39.04 -19.21
N GLY A 455 38.68 -39.94 -18.23
CA GLY A 455 37.63 -40.32 -17.30
C GLY A 455 37.58 -39.41 -16.07
N TRP A 456 36.41 -39.31 -15.44
CA TRP A 456 36.22 -38.46 -14.26
C TRP A 456 36.97 -38.99 -13.04
N LYS A 457 37.77 -38.12 -12.40
CA LYS A 457 38.54 -38.47 -11.21
C LYS A 457 38.35 -37.43 -10.12
N ARG A 458 37.62 -37.81 -9.06
CA ARG A 458 37.50 -37.04 -7.82
C ARG A 458 38.56 -37.47 -6.81
N THR A 459 39.34 -36.52 -6.33
CA THR A 459 40.38 -36.74 -5.31
C THR A 459 39.97 -36.02 -4.03
N ILE A 460 39.88 -36.77 -2.93
CA ILE A 460 39.55 -36.24 -1.60
C ILE A 460 40.67 -36.64 -0.64
N ALA A 461 41.31 -35.67 0.00
CA ALA A 461 42.34 -35.91 1.00
C ALA A 461 42.44 -34.75 2.01
N PRO A 462 43.01 -34.96 3.20
CA PRO A 462 43.38 -33.86 4.09
C PRO A 462 44.19 -32.81 3.35
N ALA A 463 43.95 -31.53 3.60
CA ALA A 463 44.45 -30.44 2.77
C ALA A 463 45.98 -30.43 2.63
N GLN A 464 46.71 -30.80 3.69
CA GLN A 464 48.19 -30.86 3.68
C GLN A 464 48.77 -32.08 2.93
N GLU A 465 47.94 -33.10 2.69
CA GLU A 465 48.31 -34.34 2.01
C GLU A 465 47.79 -34.39 0.57
N HIS A 466 46.89 -33.48 0.20
CA HIS A 466 46.25 -33.45 -1.10
C HIS A 466 47.27 -33.07 -2.21
N PRO A 467 47.21 -33.68 -3.41
CA PRO A 467 48.11 -33.34 -4.52
C PRO A 467 48.06 -31.88 -4.97
N LYS A 468 46.94 -31.20 -4.70
CA LYS A 468 46.73 -29.77 -5.00
C LYS A 468 46.90 -28.86 -3.76
N LYS A 469 47.65 -29.27 -2.73
CA LYS A 469 47.83 -28.49 -1.49
C LYS A 469 48.42 -27.08 -1.70
N ASP A 470 49.10 -26.85 -2.81
CA ASP A 470 49.72 -25.55 -3.10
C ASP A 470 48.70 -24.41 -3.25
N VAL A 471 47.42 -24.73 -3.51
CA VAL A 471 46.33 -23.72 -3.53
C VAL A 471 46.09 -23.06 -2.17
N LEU A 472 46.64 -23.62 -1.09
CA LEU A 472 46.61 -23.00 0.25
C LEU A 472 47.56 -21.80 0.36
N LEU A 473 48.44 -21.60 -0.62
CA LEU A 473 49.44 -20.54 -0.66
C LEU A 473 49.10 -19.39 -1.62
N GLY A 474 47.95 -19.47 -2.31
CA GLY A 474 47.59 -18.56 -3.40
C GLY A 474 47.68 -19.20 -4.78
N GLY A 475 47.13 -18.52 -5.77
CA GLY A 475 46.92 -18.99 -7.13
C GLY A 475 47.55 -18.09 -8.19
N LYS A 476 47.58 -18.55 -9.44
CA LYS A 476 47.88 -17.61 -10.54
C LYS A 476 46.66 -16.71 -10.77
N PRO A 477 46.86 -15.39 -10.99
CA PRO A 477 45.76 -14.48 -11.27
C PRO A 477 45.08 -14.82 -12.59
N GLN A 478 43.77 -14.65 -12.62
CA GLN A 478 42.90 -14.79 -13.78
C GLN A 478 42.53 -13.45 -14.40
N TRP A 479 42.59 -12.36 -13.63
CA TRP A 479 42.19 -11.02 -14.07
C TRP A 479 43.29 -9.98 -13.77
N PRO A 480 44.46 -10.08 -14.41
CA PRO A 480 45.56 -9.13 -14.20
C PRO A 480 45.28 -7.71 -14.72
N GLU A 481 44.27 -7.53 -15.56
CA GLU A 481 43.96 -6.25 -16.19
C GLU A 481 43.42 -5.20 -15.20
N THR A 482 43.82 -3.94 -15.43
CA THR A 482 43.28 -2.78 -14.74
C THR A 482 42.71 -1.79 -15.75
N PHE A 483 41.65 -1.08 -15.37
CA PHE A 483 40.95 -0.15 -16.24
C PHE A 483 40.90 1.24 -15.61
N GLN A 484 41.21 2.27 -16.40
CA GLN A 484 41.04 3.65 -15.97
C GLN A 484 39.80 4.23 -16.62
N THR A 485 38.95 4.86 -15.81
CA THR A 485 37.71 5.51 -16.26
C THR A 485 37.60 6.90 -15.66
N PRO A 486 36.99 7.86 -16.35
CA PRO A 486 36.88 9.22 -15.84
C PRO A 486 35.82 9.33 -14.73
N ILE A 487 36.01 10.29 -13.83
CA ILE A 487 35.01 10.75 -12.86
C ILE A 487 34.41 12.05 -13.39
N ARG A 488 33.14 12.01 -13.78
CA ARG A 488 32.43 13.17 -14.35
C ARG A 488 31.67 13.89 -13.25
N LEU A 489 32.10 15.12 -12.93
CA LEU A 489 31.43 15.93 -11.94
C LEU A 489 30.06 16.41 -12.42
N GLY A 490 29.08 16.34 -11.55
CA GLY A 490 27.75 16.89 -11.77
C GLY A 490 27.80 18.40 -11.95
N LYS A 491 26.98 18.93 -12.87
CA LYS A 491 26.85 20.37 -13.16
C LYS A 491 25.54 20.89 -12.58
N GLY A 492 25.55 22.07 -11.97
CA GLY A 492 24.34 22.71 -11.43
C GLY A 492 24.64 23.72 -10.31
N GLY A 493 23.66 24.56 -9.98
CA GLY A 493 23.73 25.58 -8.91
C GLY A 493 22.93 25.24 -7.63
N ALA A 494 22.24 24.09 -7.60
CA ALA A 494 21.54 23.60 -6.41
C ALA A 494 22.54 23.03 -5.38
N GLY A 495 22.15 22.94 -4.11
CA GLY A 495 23.08 22.51 -3.04
C GLY A 495 23.64 21.10 -3.17
N TYR A 496 23.02 20.22 -3.95
CA TYR A 496 23.53 18.87 -4.20
C TYR A 496 23.61 18.56 -5.70
N VAL A 497 24.63 17.80 -6.07
CA VAL A 497 24.87 17.31 -7.44
C VAL A 497 25.29 15.84 -7.42
N VAL A 498 25.03 15.13 -8.51
CA VAL A 498 25.46 13.74 -8.69
C VAL A 498 26.71 13.72 -9.57
N ASP A 499 27.81 13.18 -9.06
CA ASP A 499 29.01 12.88 -9.85
C ASP A 499 28.97 11.41 -10.31
N THR A 500 29.35 11.15 -11.55
CA THR A 500 29.39 9.80 -12.14
C THR A 500 30.81 9.25 -12.14
N ILE A 501 31.05 8.12 -11.47
CA ILE A 501 32.27 7.34 -11.60
C ILE A 501 32.02 6.33 -12.73
N GLU A 502 32.63 6.52 -13.90
CA GLU A 502 32.30 5.68 -15.05
C GLU A 502 32.71 4.21 -14.82
N LEU A 503 31.83 3.27 -15.17
CA LEU A 503 32.10 1.84 -15.07
C LEU A 503 32.95 1.37 -16.26
N PRO A 504 33.86 0.39 -16.10
CA PRO A 504 34.63 -0.18 -17.20
C PRO A 504 33.76 -1.14 -18.05
N THR A 505 32.85 -0.57 -18.84
CA THR A 505 31.90 -1.33 -19.68
C THR A 505 32.57 -2.00 -20.88
N ASP A 506 33.72 -1.49 -21.33
CA ASP A 506 34.55 -2.12 -22.35
C ASP A 506 35.64 -2.96 -21.65
N ASN A 507 35.33 -4.23 -21.40
CA ASN A 507 36.22 -5.17 -20.71
C ASN A 507 36.27 -6.51 -21.47
N PRO A 508 37.38 -7.27 -21.38
CA PRO A 508 37.61 -8.45 -22.22
C PRO A 508 36.69 -9.63 -21.88
N TRP A 509 35.99 -9.60 -20.74
CA TRP A 509 35.07 -10.65 -20.31
C TRP A 509 33.62 -10.35 -20.69
N ASN A 510 33.37 -9.20 -21.31
CA ASN A 510 32.03 -8.69 -21.62
C ASN A 510 31.12 -8.63 -20.38
N THR A 511 31.69 -8.52 -19.17
CA THR A 511 30.91 -8.54 -17.93
C THR A 511 30.15 -7.23 -17.74
N LEU A 512 28.88 -7.35 -17.38
CA LEU A 512 28.00 -6.23 -17.09
C LEU A 512 28.11 -5.87 -15.60
N ILE A 513 28.56 -4.66 -15.30
CA ILE A 513 28.62 -4.16 -13.92
C ILE A 513 27.25 -3.57 -13.53
N ALA A 514 26.23 -4.45 -13.50
CA ALA A 514 24.96 -4.19 -12.83
C ALA A 514 25.22 -4.18 -11.32
N ALA A 515 25.59 -3.02 -10.78
CA ALA A 515 26.16 -2.88 -9.45
C ALA A 515 25.10 -3.11 -8.36
N GLY A 516 25.22 -4.23 -7.63
CA GLY A 516 24.26 -4.66 -6.63
C GLY A 516 24.51 -4.11 -5.22
N ALA A 517 25.77 -3.79 -4.88
CA ALA A 517 26.16 -3.10 -3.64
C ALA A 517 27.61 -2.58 -3.71
N HIS A 518 27.99 -1.78 -2.71
CA HIS A 518 29.37 -1.36 -2.51
C HIS A 518 29.72 -1.15 -1.03
N ALA A 519 31.02 -1.13 -0.73
CA ALA A 519 31.59 -0.81 0.58
C ALA A 519 32.97 -0.15 0.40
N PHE A 520 33.57 0.33 1.49
CA PHE A 520 34.88 1.00 1.46
C PHE A 520 35.89 0.32 2.40
N MET A 521 37.11 0.20 1.91
CA MET A 521 38.29 -0.22 2.67
C MET A 521 38.79 0.93 3.56
N SER A 522 39.59 0.62 4.58
CA SER A 522 40.18 1.64 5.47
C SER A 522 41.11 2.60 4.72
N ASP A 523 41.79 2.10 3.68
CA ASP A 523 42.66 2.87 2.78
C ASP A 523 41.90 3.76 1.78
N GLY A 524 40.57 3.70 1.78
CA GLY A 524 39.71 4.52 0.94
C GLY A 524 39.41 3.95 -0.44
N ARG A 525 39.90 2.74 -0.78
CA ARG A 525 39.43 2.00 -1.96
C ARG A 525 37.97 1.57 -1.79
N GLY A 526 37.22 1.58 -2.89
CA GLY A 526 35.87 1.06 -2.97
C GLY A 526 35.85 -0.41 -3.39
N VAL A 527 34.91 -1.18 -2.86
CA VAL A 527 34.58 -2.53 -3.29
C VAL A 527 33.19 -2.50 -3.89
N VAL A 528 33.04 -2.80 -5.18
CA VAL A 528 31.76 -2.82 -5.90
C VAL A 528 31.44 -4.25 -6.31
N VAL A 529 30.24 -4.73 -5.98
CA VAL A 529 29.79 -6.08 -6.36
C VAL A 529 28.71 -6.02 -7.43
N SER A 530 28.68 -7.02 -8.32
CA SER A 530 27.69 -7.09 -9.41
C SER A 530 26.62 -8.15 -9.16
N MET A 531 25.45 -7.94 -9.75
CA MET A 531 24.34 -8.89 -9.76
C MET A 531 24.72 -10.27 -10.32
N GLN A 532 25.72 -10.34 -11.21
CA GLN A 532 26.17 -11.62 -11.78
C GLN A 532 27.08 -12.42 -10.84
N GLY A 533 27.70 -11.75 -9.86
CA GLY A 533 28.60 -12.41 -8.91
C GLY A 533 30.05 -11.94 -8.95
N ASP A 534 30.32 -10.77 -9.52
CA ASP A 534 31.68 -10.22 -9.60
C ASP A 534 31.97 -9.26 -8.45
N VAL A 535 33.25 -9.11 -8.12
CA VAL A 535 33.75 -8.11 -7.17
C VAL A 535 34.86 -7.32 -7.83
N TRP A 536 34.73 -6.00 -7.74
CA TRP A 536 35.64 -5.03 -8.31
C TRP A 536 36.22 -4.15 -7.21
N MET A 537 37.55 -4.01 -7.22
CA MET A 537 38.26 -3.03 -6.40
C MET A 537 38.41 -1.73 -7.20
N VAL A 538 38.15 -0.59 -6.56
CA VAL A 538 38.15 0.74 -7.17
C VAL A 538 39.02 1.69 -6.36
N SER A 539 39.96 2.36 -7.02
CA SER A 539 40.84 3.36 -6.40
C SER A 539 40.81 4.68 -7.17
N GLY A 540 41.40 5.75 -6.62
CA GLY A 540 41.45 7.08 -7.26
C GLY A 540 40.17 7.89 -7.16
N LEU A 541 39.27 7.58 -6.21
CA LEU A 541 37.96 8.22 -6.04
C LEU A 541 38.03 9.72 -5.66
N ASP A 542 39.19 10.16 -5.21
CA ASP A 542 39.60 11.52 -4.84
C ASP A 542 40.29 12.27 -5.99
N THR A 543 40.38 11.66 -7.17
CA THR A 543 40.99 12.25 -8.37
C THR A 543 39.96 12.48 -9.48
N GLU A 544 40.42 12.77 -10.70
CA GLU A 544 39.57 12.87 -11.90
C GLU A 544 39.37 11.52 -12.61
N GLN A 545 40.05 10.45 -12.17
CA GLN A 545 39.98 9.13 -12.79
C GLN A 545 39.92 8.01 -11.73
N ALA A 546 39.03 7.05 -11.93
CA ALA A 546 38.97 5.84 -11.13
C ALA A 546 39.77 4.71 -11.80
N THR A 547 40.48 3.91 -11.00
CA THR A 547 41.14 2.68 -11.46
C THR A 547 40.40 1.46 -10.92
N TRP A 548 40.00 0.57 -11.81
CA TRP A 548 39.21 -0.63 -11.52
C TRP A 548 40.04 -1.89 -11.74
N LYS A 549 39.92 -2.87 -10.83
CA LYS A 549 40.44 -4.23 -10.98
C LYS A 549 39.36 -5.24 -10.59
N ARG A 550 39.12 -6.25 -11.41
CA ARG A 550 38.26 -7.39 -11.04
C ARG A 550 39.06 -8.31 -10.12
N ILE A 551 38.54 -8.58 -8.92
CA ILE A 551 39.26 -9.37 -7.90
C ILE A 551 38.59 -10.72 -7.61
N ALA A 552 37.29 -10.85 -7.93
CA ALA A 552 36.54 -12.09 -7.76
C ALA A 552 35.39 -12.20 -8.77
N ALA A 553 34.92 -13.42 -9.04
CA ALA A 553 33.81 -13.71 -9.95
C ALA A 553 33.10 -15.03 -9.65
N GLY A 554 31.89 -15.19 -10.19
CA GLY A 554 31.15 -16.46 -10.18
C GLY A 554 30.35 -16.74 -8.91
N MET A 555 30.07 -15.73 -8.09
CA MET A 555 29.20 -15.83 -6.91
C MET A 555 27.71 -15.70 -7.28
N HIS A 556 26.81 -15.99 -6.34
CA HIS A 556 25.37 -16.08 -6.62
C HIS A 556 24.63 -14.80 -6.23
N HIS A 557 24.37 -13.91 -7.19
CA HIS A 557 23.56 -12.68 -7.02
C HIS A 557 24.01 -11.79 -5.85
N LEU A 558 25.12 -11.06 -6.03
CA LEU A 558 25.67 -10.23 -4.96
C LEU A 558 24.90 -8.91 -4.83
N LEU A 559 24.04 -8.84 -3.81
CA LEU A 559 23.17 -7.69 -3.51
C LEU A 559 23.42 -7.09 -2.11
N GLY A 560 24.57 -7.44 -1.51
CA GLY A 560 25.05 -6.91 -0.25
C GLY A 560 26.56 -7.15 -0.09
N VAL A 561 27.25 -6.16 0.49
CA VAL A 561 28.67 -6.25 0.84
C VAL A 561 28.96 -5.40 2.08
N VAL A 562 29.83 -5.91 2.95
CA VAL A 562 30.36 -5.21 4.13
C VAL A 562 31.87 -5.40 4.14
N VAL A 563 32.60 -4.34 4.50
CA VAL A 563 34.02 -4.42 4.84
C VAL A 563 34.17 -4.22 6.35
N HIS A 564 34.89 -5.13 7.00
CA HIS A 564 35.22 -5.02 8.41
C HIS A 564 36.64 -5.51 8.65
N GLU A 565 37.46 -4.70 9.32
CA GLU A 565 38.91 -4.96 9.48
C GLU A 565 39.59 -5.26 8.14
N ASP A 566 39.24 -4.52 7.09
CA ASP A 566 39.72 -4.71 5.72
C ASP A 566 39.48 -6.11 5.13
N LYS A 567 38.54 -6.87 5.71
CA LYS A 567 38.03 -8.13 5.16
C LYS A 567 36.72 -7.87 4.45
N ILE A 568 36.60 -8.41 3.25
CA ILE A 568 35.42 -8.26 2.40
C ILE A 568 34.45 -9.41 2.67
N TYR A 569 33.21 -9.07 3.02
CA TYR A 569 32.10 -10.00 3.19
C TYR A 569 31.03 -9.71 2.15
N THR A 570 30.68 -10.69 1.32
CA THR A 570 29.65 -10.52 0.27
C THR A 570 28.45 -11.43 0.55
N LEU A 571 27.24 -10.90 0.40
CA LEU A 571 26.01 -11.66 0.50
C LEU A 571 25.62 -12.23 -0.86
N GLY A 572 25.75 -13.54 -1.02
CA GLY A 572 25.14 -14.28 -2.12
C GLY A 572 23.92 -15.07 -1.64
N ARG A 573 23.09 -15.53 -2.57
CA ARG A 573 21.93 -16.36 -2.24
C ARG A 573 22.31 -17.70 -1.63
N ASN A 574 23.51 -18.23 -1.91
CA ASN A 574 24.00 -19.50 -1.39
C ASN A 574 24.79 -19.38 -0.07
N GLN A 575 25.51 -18.27 0.13
CA GLN A 575 26.33 -18.05 1.32
C GLN A 575 26.71 -16.57 1.50
N ILE A 576 27.08 -16.19 2.72
CA ILE A 576 27.95 -15.06 2.98
C ILE A 576 29.38 -15.54 2.76
N SER A 577 30.06 -14.95 1.79
CA SER A 577 31.46 -15.25 1.49
C SER A 577 32.38 -14.29 2.23
N ARG A 578 33.43 -14.79 2.89
CA ARG A 578 34.58 -13.98 3.29
C ARG A 578 35.71 -14.21 2.28
N LEU A 579 36.19 -13.14 1.68
CA LEU A 579 37.15 -13.20 0.58
C LEU A 579 38.59 -13.03 1.11
N HIS A 580 39.50 -13.90 0.65
CA HIS A 580 40.92 -13.87 1.04
C HIS A 580 41.81 -13.88 -0.20
N ASP A 581 42.71 -12.90 -0.26
CA ASP A 581 43.91 -12.89 -1.08
C ASP A 581 45.04 -13.52 -0.25
N LEU A 582 45.56 -14.66 -0.70
CA LEU A 582 46.50 -15.48 0.09
C LEU A 582 47.97 -15.17 -0.22
N ASP A 583 48.27 -14.60 -1.39
CA ASP A 583 49.63 -14.31 -1.84
C ASP A 583 49.93 -12.82 -2.08
N GLY A 584 48.93 -11.95 -1.92
CA GLY A 584 49.05 -10.50 -2.00
C GLY A 584 49.10 -9.98 -3.43
N ASP A 585 48.54 -10.69 -4.40
CA ASP A 585 48.52 -10.29 -5.81
C ASP A 585 47.31 -9.42 -6.21
N ASP A 586 46.50 -9.01 -5.22
CA ASP A 586 45.24 -8.28 -5.36
C ASP A 586 44.15 -9.08 -6.14
N GLU A 587 44.20 -10.41 -6.16
CA GLU A 587 43.11 -11.32 -6.58
C GLU A 587 42.68 -12.22 -5.41
N ILE A 588 41.41 -12.63 -5.38
CA ILE A 588 40.90 -13.49 -4.32
C ILE A 588 41.14 -14.96 -4.68
N ASP A 589 41.89 -15.68 -3.85
CA ASP A 589 42.15 -17.11 -3.99
C ASP A 589 41.14 -17.98 -3.24
N PHE A 590 40.69 -17.54 -2.06
CA PHE A 590 39.83 -18.33 -1.20
C PHE A 590 38.51 -17.64 -0.88
N TYR A 591 37.43 -18.28 -1.30
CA TYR A 591 36.06 -17.83 -1.13
C TYR A 591 35.51 -18.63 0.04
N GLU A 592 35.81 -18.16 1.25
CA GLU A 592 35.38 -18.85 2.47
C GLU A 592 33.85 -18.76 2.60
N CYS A 593 33.19 -19.90 2.80
CA CYS A 593 31.81 -19.92 3.29
C CYS A 593 31.82 -19.50 4.75
N PHE A 594 31.66 -18.20 5.00
CA PHE A 594 31.54 -17.68 6.37
C PHE A 594 30.21 -18.13 6.99
N SER A 595 29.12 -18.06 6.21
CA SER A 595 27.83 -18.60 6.64
C SER A 595 26.97 -19.06 5.47
N ASN A 596 26.33 -20.21 5.61
CA ASN A 596 25.23 -20.69 4.77
C ASN A 596 24.06 -21.17 5.63
N ALA A 597 23.91 -20.62 6.84
CA ALA A 597 22.98 -21.07 7.87
C ALA A 597 21.50 -20.69 7.61
N TYR A 598 21.25 -19.77 6.67
CA TYR A 598 19.91 -19.34 6.25
C TYR A 598 19.34 -20.25 5.14
N THR A 599 18.11 -20.00 4.69
CA THR A 599 17.49 -20.80 3.64
C THR A 599 17.71 -20.18 2.27
N THR A 600 17.95 -20.99 1.25
CA THR A 600 17.97 -20.52 -0.15
C THR A 600 16.76 -21.09 -0.88
N SER A 601 15.88 -20.21 -1.36
CA SER A 601 14.75 -20.61 -2.19
C SER A 601 15.20 -20.98 -3.61
N ALA A 602 14.52 -21.96 -4.22
CA ALA A 602 14.63 -22.23 -5.65
C ALA A 602 13.85 -21.22 -6.52
N SER A 603 13.00 -20.39 -5.91
CA SER A 603 12.23 -19.36 -6.60
C SER A 603 13.14 -18.26 -7.15
N GLY A 604 12.87 -17.80 -8.36
CA GLY A 604 13.63 -16.71 -8.98
C GLY A 604 13.34 -15.32 -8.42
N HIS A 605 12.28 -15.17 -7.63
CA HIS A 605 11.86 -13.89 -7.05
C HIS A 605 12.28 -13.68 -5.59
N ASP A 606 13.06 -14.60 -5.02
CA ASP A 606 13.56 -14.48 -3.64
C ASP A 606 15.04 -14.08 -3.62
N TYR A 607 15.27 -12.78 -3.75
CA TYR A 607 16.57 -12.15 -3.62
C TYR A 607 16.92 -11.90 -2.15
N LEU A 608 18.22 -11.93 -1.82
CA LEU A 608 18.73 -11.57 -0.51
C LEU A 608 19.42 -10.21 -0.62
N CYS A 609 18.85 -9.20 0.03
CA CYS A 609 19.17 -7.81 -0.23
C CYS A 609 19.63 -7.08 1.03
N GLY A 610 20.66 -6.23 0.86
CA GLY A 610 21.28 -5.51 1.95
C GLY A 610 22.17 -6.44 2.78
N LEU A 611 23.37 -6.00 3.13
CA LEU A 611 24.19 -6.66 4.14
C LEU A 611 24.65 -5.58 5.10
N GLU A 612 24.22 -5.68 6.34
CA GLU A 612 24.64 -4.79 7.42
C GLU A 612 25.30 -5.60 8.53
N ARG A 613 26.16 -4.94 9.30
CA ARG A 613 26.82 -5.55 10.46
C ARG A 613 26.79 -4.60 11.63
N ASP A 614 26.32 -5.08 12.78
CA ASP A 614 26.29 -4.27 14.01
C ASP A 614 27.64 -4.29 14.76
N ALA A 615 27.72 -3.51 15.84
CA ALA A 615 28.91 -3.41 16.69
C ALA A 615 29.22 -4.72 17.44
N ASP A 616 28.21 -5.55 17.72
CA ASP A 616 28.36 -6.87 18.36
C ASP A 616 28.83 -7.94 17.36
N GLY A 617 28.87 -7.60 16.08
CA GLY A 617 29.38 -8.42 14.99
C GLY A 617 28.35 -9.33 14.32
N TYR A 618 27.06 -9.18 14.62
CA TYR A 618 25.99 -9.87 13.91
C TYR A 618 25.82 -9.29 12.51
N PHE A 619 25.50 -10.14 11.54
CA PHE A 619 25.17 -9.73 10.19
C PHE A 619 23.67 -9.76 9.97
N TYR A 620 23.17 -8.86 9.13
CA TYR A 620 21.74 -8.72 8.83
C TYR A 620 21.51 -8.54 7.34
N PHE A 621 20.44 -9.16 6.83
CA PHE A 621 19.97 -8.99 5.46
C PHE A 621 18.46 -9.22 5.36
N ALA A 622 17.84 -8.70 4.30
CA ALA A 622 16.42 -8.89 4.04
C ALA A 622 16.16 -9.96 2.98
N SER A 623 15.11 -10.76 3.18
CA SER A 623 14.57 -11.76 2.26
C SER A 623 13.06 -11.57 2.14
N GLY A 624 12.53 -11.67 0.91
CA GLY A 624 11.08 -11.68 0.69
C GLY A 624 10.40 -12.97 1.17
N ASN A 625 11.16 -14.06 1.30
CA ASN A 625 10.65 -15.35 1.76
C ASN A 625 10.77 -15.53 3.28
N GLU A 626 11.92 -15.21 3.88
CA GLU A 626 12.17 -15.40 5.32
C GLU A 626 11.84 -14.15 6.14
N GLY A 627 12.14 -12.95 5.62
CA GLY A 627 12.04 -11.68 6.34
C GLY A 627 13.40 -11.07 6.64
N LEU A 628 13.54 -10.39 7.78
CA LEU A 628 14.82 -9.85 8.26
C LEU A 628 15.59 -10.95 8.99
N VAL A 629 16.69 -11.39 8.38
CA VAL A 629 17.52 -12.50 8.88
C VAL A 629 18.75 -11.93 9.59
N ARG A 630 19.04 -12.47 10.78
CA ARG A 630 20.24 -12.19 11.57
C ARG A 630 21.15 -13.43 11.59
N ILE A 631 22.44 -13.24 11.32
CA ILE A 631 23.49 -14.26 11.40
C ILE A 631 24.42 -13.95 12.57
N SER A 632 24.76 -14.97 13.37
CA SER A 632 25.65 -14.82 14.52
C SER A 632 27.07 -14.37 14.13
N PRO A 633 27.83 -13.72 15.04
CA PRO A 633 29.18 -13.21 14.74
C PRO A 633 30.16 -14.28 14.26
N GLU A 634 29.94 -15.53 14.65
CA GLU A 634 30.71 -16.70 14.22
C GLU A 634 30.22 -17.32 12.90
N GLY A 635 29.12 -16.82 12.33
CA GLY A 635 28.54 -17.29 11.06
C GLY A 635 27.71 -18.57 11.14
N LEU A 636 27.48 -19.11 12.35
CA LEU A 636 26.96 -20.47 12.52
C LEU A 636 25.45 -20.58 12.70
N LYS A 637 24.78 -19.51 13.11
CA LYS A 637 23.34 -19.53 13.42
C LYS A 637 22.62 -18.42 12.67
N ALA A 638 21.49 -18.76 12.05
CA ALA A 638 20.54 -17.81 11.50
C ALA A 638 19.30 -17.71 12.39
N SER A 639 18.77 -16.51 12.57
CA SER A 639 17.49 -16.27 13.26
C SER A 639 16.71 -15.18 12.52
N VAL A 640 15.41 -15.40 12.32
CA VAL A 640 14.51 -14.40 11.73
C VAL A 640 14.00 -13.48 12.83
N ILE A 641 14.19 -12.17 12.68
CA ILE A 641 13.82 -11.17 13.71
C ILE A 641 12.58 -10.35 13.34
N ALA A 642 12.18 -10.33 12.07
CA ALA A 642 10.92 -9.75 11.58
C ALA A 642 10.50 -10.41 10.26
N THR A 643 9.21 -10.40 9.92
CA THR A 643 8.65 -11.07 8.73
C THR A 643 7.61 -10.21 8.01
N GLY A 644 7.14 -10.64 6.84
CA GLY A 644 6.05 -9.98 6.14
C GLY A 644 6.49 -8.81 5.25
N PHE A 645 7.68 -8.92 4.65
CA PHE A 645 8.20 -7.95 3.70
C PHE A 645 8.05 -8.46 2.26
N ARG A 646 7.51 -7.63 1.37
CA ARG A 646 7.36 -7.96 -0.04
C ARG A 646 8.53 -7.41 -0.85
N ASN A 647 9.28 -8.31 -1.50
CA ASN A 647 10.44 -7.99 -2.35
C ASN A 647 11.30 -6.86 -1.75
N PRO A 648 11.86 -7.04 -0.54
CA PRO A 648 12.67 -6.01 0.07
C PRO A 648 13.98 -5.83 -0.71
N ASP A 649 14.17 -4.66 -1.32
CA ASP A 649 15.39 -4.32 -2.08
C ASP A 649 16.28 -3.36 -1.30
N GLY A 650 16.59 -3.70 -0.05
CA GLY A 650 17.52 -2.95 0.78
C GLY A 650 17.37 -3.23 2.26
N LEU A 651 18.28 -2.65 3.03
CA LEU A 651 18.27 -2.66 4.49
C LEU A 651 19.01 -1.40 4.96
N GLY A 652 18.54 -0.76 6.01
CA GLY A 652 19.29 0.25 6.75
C GLY A 652 19.44 -0.16 8.20
N LEU A 653 20.65 -0.11 8.74
CA LEU A 653 20.92 -0.21 10.18
C LEU A 653 21.15 1.21 10.71
N LEU A 654 20.34 1.62 11.68
CA LEU A 654 20.38 2.97 12.27
C LEU A 654 21.18 2.97 13.59
N ASP A 655 21.63 4.15 14.03
CA ASP A 655 22.48 4.29 15.23
C ASP A 655 21.82 3.81 16.53
N ASP A 656 20.48 3.90 16.59
CA ASP A 656 19.68 3.40 17.72
C ASP A 656 19.50 1.87 17.71
N GLY A 657 20.15 1.19 16.76
CA GLY A 657 20.09 -0.24 16.53
C GLY A 657 18.81 -0.74 15.85
N SER A 658 17.91 0.15 15.42
CA SER A 658 16.74 -0.23 14.64
C SER A 658 17.08 -0.44 13.17
N PHE A 659 16.21 -1.16 12.48
CA PHE A 659 16.36 -1.46 11.06
C PHE A 659 15.25 -0.85 10.24
N THR A 660 15.57 -0.29 9.08
CA THR A 660 14.61 0.06 8.05
C THR A 660 14.61 -0.98 6.93
N VAL A 661 13.42 -1.48 6.59
CA VAL A 661 13.23 -2.47 5.52
C VAL A 661 12.30 -1.90 4.47
N PRO A 662 12.80 -1.49 3.29
CA PRO A 662 11.97 -1.07 2.16
C PRO A 662 11.21 -2.28 1.60
N CYS A 663 10.00 -2.05 1.11
CA CYS A 663 9.16 -3.07 0.47
C CYS A 663 8.57 -2.49 -0.82
N SER A 664 8.58 -3.29 -1.88
CA SER A 664 8.04 -2.88 -3.18
C SER A 664 6.53 -3.15 -3.28
N GLU A 665 5.80 -2.21 -3.88
CA GLU A 665 4.36 -2.30 -4.14
C GLU A 665 3.93 -3.63 -4.77
N GLY A 666 2.82 -4.20 -4.29
CA GLY A 666 2.12 -5.32 -4.92
C GLY A 666 1.07 -5.95 -4.02
N ASP A 667 0.92 -7.26 -4.06
CA ASP A 667 -0.08 -7.98 -3.25
C ASP A 667 0.17 -7.78 -1.76
N TRP A 668 -0.86 -7.38 -1.02
CA TRP A 668 -0.79 -7.06 0.41
C TRP A 668 0.22 -5.97 0.77
N THR A 669 0.74 -5.24 -0.22
CA THR A 669 1.69 -4.14 -0.07
C THR A 669 1.16 -2.97 -0.91
N PRO A 670 0.22 -2.18 -0.36
CA PRO A 670 -0.66 -1.30 -1.12
C PRO A 670 0.07 -0.27 -1.98
N THR A 671 1.20 0.20 -1.48
CA THR A 671 2.18 0.93 -2.25
C THR A 671 3.57 0.61 -1.70
N SER A 672 4.62 1.12 -2.34
CA SER A 672 5.97 0.98 -1.80
C SER A 672 6.02 1.56 -0.38
N MET A 673 6.73 0.91 0.54
CA MET A 673 6.70 1.31 1.95
C MET A 673 8.03 1.04 2.63
N ILE A 674 8.30 1.77 3.71
CA ILE A 674 9.44 1.55 4.59
C ILE A 674 8.92 1.10 5.95
N CYS A 675 9.30 -0.12 6.34
CA CYS A 675 9.02 -0.67 7.65
C CYS A 675 10.17 -0.36 8.61
N LEU A 676 9.88 -0.02 9.86
CA LEU A 676 10.89 0.12 10.92
C LEU A 676 10.76 -1.04 11.90
N VAL A 677 11.83 -1.82 12.05
CA VAL A 677 11.98 -2.89 13.03
C VAL A 677 12.80 -2.35 14.22
N PRO A 678 12.19 -2.19 15.41
CA PRO A 678 12.90 -1.65 16.57
C PRO A 678 14.13 -2.47 17.00
N SER A 679 15.06 -1.82 17.70
CA SER A 679 16.29 -2.46 18.16
C SER A 679 16.04 -3.51 19.24
N ARG A 680 16.99 -4.44 19.35
CA ARG A 680 16.95 -5.59 20.27
C ARG A 680 16.88 -5.20 21.75
N GLU A 681 17.43 -4.06 22.16
CA GLU A 681 17.39 -3.60 23.56
C GLU A 681 16.03 -3.00 23.94
N SER A 682 15.29 -2.46 22.96
CA SER A 682 13.95 -1.93 23.17
C SER A 682 12.86 -3.00 23.30
N VAL A 683 13.22 -4.26 23.02
CA VAL A 683 12.34 -5.42 23.04
C VAL A 683 13.05 -6.55 23.76
N ASP A 684 12.82 -6.69 25.07
CA ASP A 684 13.40 -7.69 26.00
C ASP A 684 13.69 -9.07 25.32
N ALA A 685 14.88 -9.17 24.69
CA ALA A 685 15.09 -10.10 23.57
C ALA A 685 15.38 -11.54 24.00
N SER A 686 15.58 -11.77 25.30
CA SER A 686 15.62 -13.12 25.87
C SER A 686 14.24 -13.63 26.28
N ALA A 687 13.23 -12.77 26.38
CA ALA A 687 11.91 -13.13 26.91
C ALA A 687 10.84 -13.42 25.83
N ARG A 688 10.98 -12.88 24.61
CA ARG A 688 9.93 -13.05 23.56
C ARG A 688 10.09 -14.25 22.64
N TYR A 689 11.31 -14.66 22.28
CA TYR A 689 11.49 -15.60 21.16
C TYR A 689 11.41 -17.09 21.52
N ALA A 690 11.07 -17.45 22.77
CA ALA A 690 10.70 -18.83 23.07
C ALA A 690 9.22 -19.11 22.73
N ASP A 691 8.32 -18.11 22.86
CA ASP A 691 6.85 -18.30 22.77
C ASP A 691 6.06 -17.25 21.92
N ASP A 692 6.64 -16.10 21.55
CA ASP A 692 5.96 -15.02 20.77
C ASP A 692 6.53 -14.92 19.34
N PRO A 693 5.70 -14.93 18.27
CA PRO A 693 6.19 -14.81 16.90
C PRO A 693 6.90 -13.47 16.62
N PRO A 694 7.86 -13.44 15.68
CA PRO A 694 8.51 -12.20 15.27
C PRO A 694 7.48 -11.18 14.71
N PRO A 695 7.74 -9.86 14.83
CA PRO A 695 6.94 -8.81 14.20
C PRO A 695 6.63 -9.12 12.73
N PHE A 696 5.39 -8.83 12.31
CA PHE A 696 4.88 -9.15 10.98
C PHE A 696 4.28 -7.93 10.29
N TYR A 697 4.77 -7.59 9.10
CA TYR A 697 4.40 -6.37 8.37
C TYR A 697 3.41 -6.60 7.22
N GLY A 698 2.67 -7.72 7.25
CA GLY A 698 1.44 -7.87 6.46
C GLY A 698 1.58 -8.50 5.07
N TYR A 699 2.78 -8.71 4.53
CA TYR A 699 2.91 -9.43 3.25
C TYR A 699 2.37 -10.88 3.34
N ARG A 700 1.65 -11.33 2.30
CA ARG A 700 0.84 -12.57 2.23
C ARG A 700 -0.43 -12.56 3.09
N GLY A 701 -0.89 -11.39 3.50
CA GLY A 701 -2.19 -11.22 4.13
C GLY A 701 -2.18 -11.46 5.65
N PRO A 702 -3.34 -11.25 6.29
CA PRO A 702 -3.50 -11.45 7.73
C PRO A 702 -3.32 -12.92 8.11
N ARG A 703 -2.72 -13.15 9.29
CA ARG A 703 -2.50 -14.48 9.86
C ARG A 703 -3.29 -14.65 11.16
N PRO A 704 -3.83 -15.85 11.45
CA PRO A 704 -4.55 -16.09 12.69
C PRO A 704 -3.69 -15.74 13.91
N ASN A 705 -4.23 -14.94 14.83
CA ASN A 705 -3.60 -14.55 16.09
C ASN A 705 -2.25 -13.82 15.97
N GLN A 706 -1.90 -13.28 14.81
CA GLN A 706 -0.68 -12.47 14.64
C GLN A 706 -1.06 -11.05 14.25
N LYS A 707 -0.68 -10.09 15.10
CA LYS A 707 -0.85 -8.66 14.82
C LYS A 707 -0.01 -8.26 13.61
N ILE A 708 -0.57 -7.41 12.76
CA ILE A 708 0.19 -6.74 11.69
C ILE A 708 0.75 -5.43 12.25
N GLU A 709 2.06 -5.25 12.15
CA GLU A 709 2.73 -4.00 12.46
C GLU A 709 2.55 -2.99 11.32
N LEU A 710 2.35 -1.73 11.70
CA LEU A 710 2.20 -0.65 10.73
C LEU A 710 3.57 -0.32 10.09
N PRO A 711 3.63 -0.09 8.77
CA PRO A 711 4.83 0.47 8.17
C PRO A 711 5.07 1.87 8.75
N MET A 712 6.34 2.26 8.83
CA MET A 712 6.71 3.60 9.29
C MET A 712 6.26 4.63 8.25
N LEU A 713 6.37 4.32 6.96
CA LEU A 713 6.11 5.25 5.88
C LEU A 713 5.57 4.53 4.64
N TYR A 714 4.51 5.05 4.05
CA TYR A 714 4.10 4.75 2.67
C TYR A 714 4.75 5.74 1.70
N LEU A 715 5.10 5.27 0.51
CA LEU A 715 5.74 6.05 -0.54
C LEU A 715 4.78 6.11 -1.74
N PRO A 716 4.30 7.30 -2.13
CA PRO A 716 3.42 7.43 -3.29
C PRO A 716 4.11 6.93 -4.55
N ARG A 717 3.40 6.08 -5.31
CA ARG A 717 3.92 5.46 -6.53
C ARG A 717 4.47 6.46 -7.56
N GLY A 718 3.89 7.66 -7.65
CA GLY A 718 4.40 8.71 -8.55
C GLY A 718 5.75 9.29 -8.13
N ILE A 719 6.17 9.06 -6.89
CA ILE A 719 7.47 9.47 -6.35
C ILE A 719 8.43 8.29 -6.29
N ASP A 720 7.99 7.16 -5.74
CA ASP A 720 8.79 5.93 -5.71
C ASP A 720 7.94 4.66 -5.89
N ASN A 721 8.05 4.05 -7.07
CA ASN A 721 7.34 2.81 -7.40
C ASN A 721 8.13 1.54 -7.04
N SER A 722 9.39 1.64 -6.63
CA SER A 722 10.22 0.50 -6.23
C SER A 722 11.37 0.97 -5.34
N SER A 723 11.29 0.64 -4.06
CA SER A 723 12.13 1.25 -3.02
C SER A 723 13.43 0.51 -2.79
N GLY A 724 14.51 1.28 -2.68
CA GLY A 724 15.84 0.80 -2.30
C GLY A 724 16.15 0.98 -0.81
N GLY A 725 17.43 0.77 -0.44
CA GLY A 725 17.92 0.89 0.94
C GLY A 725 17.94 2.30 1.53
N GLN A 726 18.35 2.38 2.79
CA GLN A 726 18.54 3.64 3.53
C GLN A 726 19.95 3.68 4.12
N VAL A 727 20.53 4.88 4.19
CA VAL A 727 21.81 5.14 4.85
C VAL A 727 21.65 6.30 5.83
N GLN A 728 22.08 6.10 7.07
CA GLN A 728 22.21 7.20 8.01
C GLN A 728 23.56 7.90 7.80
N VAL A 729 23.52 9.23 7.71
CA VAL A 729 24.65 10.04 7.27
C VAL A 729 25.32 10.70 8.45
N HIS A 730 26.63 10.52 8.56
CA HIS A 730 27.48 11.12 9.60
C HIS A 730 28.65 11.83 8.97
N SER A 731 28.39 13.03 8.43
CA SER A 731 29.43 13.83 7.80
C SER A 731 29.00 15.29 7.63
N SER A 732 29.72 16.19 8.31
CA SER A 732 29.57 17.63 8.07
C SER A 732 29.88 18.07 6.63
N THR A 733 30.62 17.27 5.84
CA THR A 733 30.95 17.61 4.44
C THR A 733 29.75 17.52 3.50
N ILE A 734 28.68 16.82 3.91
CA ILE A 734 27.43 16.70 3.15
C ILE A 734 26.42 17.80 3.51
N GLY A 735 26.83 18.77 4.33
CA GLY A 735 26.02 19.94 4.69
C GLY A 735 24.77 19.55 5.49
N PRO A 736 23.59 20.12 5.16
CA PRO A 736 22.34 19.89 5.89
C PRO A 736 21.85 18.43 6.00
N LEU A 737 22.43 17.49 5.25
CA LEU A 737 22.13 16.05 5.37
C LEU A 737 22.90 15.37 6.50
N ASP A 738 23.79 16.08 7.20
CA ASP A 738 24.49 15.54 8.37
C ASP A 738 23.50 15.14 9.48
N GLY A 739 23.65 13.94 10.01
CA GLY A 739 22.75 13.32 10.99
C GLY A 739 21.40 12.84 10.43
N GLN A 740 21.15 13.00 9.12
CA GLN A 740 19.89 12.62 8.49
C GLN A 740 19.95 11.20 7.89
N ILE A 741 18.78 10.67 7.53
CA ILE A 741 18.66 9.39 6.82
C ILE A 741 18.32 9.67 5.35
N VAL A 742 19.07 9.06 4.44
CA VAL A 742 18.82 9.16 2.99
C VAL A 742 18.30 7.83 2.48
N HIS A 743 17.20 7.88 1.73
CA HIS A 743 16.58 6.76 1.07
C HIS A 743 16.88 6.77 -0.44
N THR A 744 17.24 5.62 -1.00
CA THR A 744 17.42 5.43 -2.45
C THR A 744 16.15 4.86 -3.10
N SER A 745 15.73 5.38 -4.25
CA SER A 745 14.65 4.82 -5.07
C SER A 745 15.22 4.05 -6.26
N PHE A 746 14.97 2.73 -6.29
CA PHE A 746 15.33 1.88 -7.42
C PHE A 746 14.47 2.22 -8.64
N GLY A 747 13.16 2.41 -8.42
CA GLY A 747 12.18 2.59 -9.48
C GLY A 747 12.39 3.86 -10.28
N THR A 748 12.81 4.94 -9.63
CA THR A 748 12.96 6.24 -10.27
C THR A 748 14.39 6.71 -10.47
N GLY A 749 15.37 6.06 -9.85
CA GLY A 749 16.77 6.48 -9.88
C GLY A 749 17.01 7.79 -9.13
N THR A 750 16.41 7.96 -7.95
CA THR A 750 16.53 9.21 -7.17
C THR A 750 16.84 8.94 -5.71
N MET A 751 17.09 10.00 -4.94
CA MET A 751 17.22 9.95 -3.48
C MET A 751 16.21 10.85 -2.79
N HIS A 752 15.84 10.47 -1.58
CA HIS A 752 14.91 11.20 -0.74
C HIS A 752 15.48 11.32 0.68
N LEU A 753 15.24 12.46 1.31
CA LEU A 753 15.48 12.64 2.73
C LEU A 753 14.36 11.93 3.50
N LEU A 754 14.73 11.04 4.42
CA LEU A 754 13.82 10.30 5.28
C LEU A 754 13.85 10.87 6.70
N LEU A 755 12.68 11.27 7.19
CA LEU A 755 12.47 11.77 8.54
C LEU A 755 11.71 10.73 9.36
N ARG A 756 12.00 10.69 10.67
CA ARG A 756 11.33 9.80 11.63
C ARG A 756 10.62 10.63 12.68
N ASP A 757 9.44 10.19 13.06
CA ASP A 757 8.65 10.72 14.16
C ASP A 757 8.14 9.56 15.03
N ARG A 758 7.95 9.83 16.31
CA ARG A 758 7.44 8.86 17.28
C ARG A 758 6.43 9.51 18.20
N VAL A 759 5.19 9.01 18.14
CA VAL A 759 4.10 9.41 19.03
C VAL A 759 3.81 8.24 19.97
N GLY A 760 4.12 8.42 21.25
CA GLY A 760 4.07 7.33 22.23
C GLY A 760 4.92 6.13 21.80
N THR A 761 4.31 4.98 21.58
CA THR A 761 5.00 3.77 21.09
C THR A 761 4.97 3.61 19.57
N GLN A 762 4.23 4.44 18.85
CA GLN A 762 4.01 4.30 17.42
C GLN A 762 5.04 5.10 16.62
N TRP A 763 5.76 4.40 15.73
CA TRP A 763 6.65 5.02 14.76
C TRP A 763 5.88 5.45 13.51
N GLN A 764 6.29 6.57 12.95
CA GLN A 764 5.84 7.06 11.66
C GLN A 764 6.97 7.86 10.98
N GLY A 765 6.86 8.06 9.68
CA GLY A 765 7.90 8.67 8.89
C GLY A 765 7.35 9.70 7.92
N ALA A 766 8.26 10.48 7.38
CA ALA A 766 8.00 11.36 6.26
C ALA A 766 9.20 11.38 5.33
N PHE A 767 8.99 11.70 4.06
CA PHE A 767 10.10 11.92 3.15
C PHE A 767 9.97 13.22 2.37
N SER A 768 11.12 13.75 1.96
CA SER A 768 11.24 14.94 1.10
C SER A 768 12.18 14.63 -0.08
N PRO A 769 11.78 14.90 -1.34
CA PRO A 769 12.64 14.66 -2.50
C PRO A 769 13.94 15.46 -2.46
N LEU A 770 15.07 14.79 -2.76
CA LEU A 770 16.36 15.45 -2.96
C LEU A 770 16.63 15.63 -4.46
N PRO A 771 17.38 16.67 -4.86
CA PRO A 771 17.78 16.84 -6.25
C PRO A 771 18.82 15.79 -6.64
N GLY A 772 18.77 15.33 -7.90
CA GLY A 772 19.72 14.36 -8.44
C GLY A 772 19.02 13.15 -9.04
N ASP A 773 19.40 12.82 -10.26
CA ASP A 773 18.87 11.74 -11.07
C ASP A 773 20.03 10.83 -11.44
N PHE A 774 19.98 9.61 -10.92
CA PHE A 774 21.01 8.60 -11.08
C PHE A 774 20.79 7.84 -12.39
N ARG A 775 21.88 7.36 -12.99
CA ARG A 775 21.82 6.72 -14.30
C ARG A 775 21.20 5.33 -14.26
N SER A 776 21.14 4.68 -13.10
CA SER A 776 20.53 3.36 -12.92
C SER A 776 19.67 3.31 -11.65
N GLY A 777 18.91 2.24 -11.45
CA GLY A 777 18.02 2.06 -10.30
C GLY A 777 18.84 1.93 -9.02
N VAL A 778 19.08 3.06 -8.34
CA VAL A 778 19.89 3.08 -7.12
C VAL A 778 19.15 2.46 -5.96
N HIS A 779 19.82 1.53 -5.29
CA HIS A 779 19.22 0.77 -4.20
C HIS A 779 20.15 0.52 -3.02
N ARG A 780 21.43 0.88 -3.11
CA ARG A 780 22.39 0.81 -2.01
C ARG A 780 23.18 2.10 -1.95
N ALA A 781 23.29 2.65 -0.75
CA ALA A 781 24.09 3.82 -0.49
C ALA A 781 25.01 3.62 0.72
N ARG A 782 26.19 4.24 0.69
CA ARG A 782 27.16 4.28 1.80
C ARG A 782 27.83 5.64 1.84
N VAL A 783 28.14 6.11 3.06
CA VAL A 783 29.02 7.27 3.23
C VAL A 783 30.46 6.79 3.16
N ARG A 784 31.29 7.44 2.34
CA ARG A 784 32.72 7.14 2.28
C ARG A 784 33.45 7.91 3.39
N PRO A 785 34.18 7.26 4.32
CA PRO A 785 34.82 7.97 5.43
C PRO A 785 35.85 9.03 5.03
N GLN A 786 36.51 8.87 3.88
CA GLN A 786 37.62 9.73 3.46
C GLN A 786 37.18 11.11 2.95
N ASP A 787 35.99 11.23 2.36
CA ASP A 787 35.45 12.49 1.84
C ASP A 787 34.09 12.88 2.47
N GLY A 788 33.41 11.93 3.10
CA GLY A 788 32.12 12.12 3.76
C GLY A 788 30.95 12.29 2.80
N TRP A 789 31.10 11.94 1.51
CA TRP A 789 30.03 11.96 0.52
C TRP A 789 29.25 10.66 0.48
N ILE A 790 28.03 10.71 -0.05
CA ILE A 790 27.15 9.55 -0.17
C ILE A 790 27.37 8.93 -1.54
N TYR A 791 27.89 7.71 -1.57
CA TYR A 791 28.03 6.92 -2.78
C TYR A 791 26.81 6.01 -2.94
N ALA A 792 26.43 5.76 -4.19
CA ALA A 792 25.29 4.93 -4.57
C ALA A 792 25.65 3.99 -5.71
N THR A 793 25.18 2.75 -5.59
CA THR A 793 25.18 1.78 -6.68
C THR A 793 23.76 1.46 -7.09
N GLY A 794 23.59 1.20 -8.38
CA GLY A 794 22.31 0.83 -8.94
C GLY A 794 22.44 -0.08 -10.13
N MET A 795 21.30 -0.67 -10.48
CA MET A 795 21.15 -1.53 -11.64
C MET A 795 19.73 -1.45 -12.21
N HIS A 796 19.54 -1.95 -13.43
CA HIS A 796 18.22 -2.19 -14.02
C HIS A 796 17.73 -3.62 -13.80
N GLY A 797 16.62 -4.01 -14.44
CA GLY A 797 16.08 -5.38 -14.44
C GLY A 797 14.81 -5.57 -13.61
N TRP A 798 14.47 -4.64 -12.72
CA TRP A 798 13.23 -4.69 -11.92
C TRP A 798 12.35 -3.45 -12.11
N GLY A 799 11.92 -3.17 -13.36
CA GLY A 799 10.92 -2.11 -13.61
C GLY A 799 11.33 -0.72 -13.11
N THR A 800 12.36 -0.14 -13.73
CA THR A 800 12.94 1.16 -13.37
C THR A 800 12.88 2.17 -14.52
N TYR A 801 12.91 3.46 -14.21
CA TYR A 801 12.87 4.58 -15.17
C TYR A 801 14.26 5.18 -15.39
N THR A 802 15.29 4.34 -15.39
CA THR A 802 16.69 4.76 -15.47
C THR A 802 17.39 4.25 -16.72
N PRO A 803 18.25 5.05 -17.38
CA PRO A 803 18.76 4.75 -18.72
C PRO A 803 19.91 3.73 -18.81
N ALA A 804 20.65 3.51 -17.72
CA ALA A 804 21.86 2.67 -17.73
C ALA A 804 21.64 1.35 -17.00
N ALA A 805 22.34 0.32 -17.45
CA ALA A 805 22.28 -1.02 -16.90
C ALA A 805 22.86 -1.14 -15.47
N GLY A 806 23.83 -0.30 -15.15
CA GLY A 806 24.38 -0.18 -13.81
C GLY A 806 25.04 1.18 -13.62
N CYS A 807 25.24 1.58 -12.36
CA CYS A 807 25.92 2.82 -12.02
C CYS A 807 26.71 2.71 -10.72
N PHE A 808 27.77 3.51 -10.63
CA PHE A 808 28.45 3.85 -9.38
C PHE A 808 28.65 5.36 -9.36
N GLU A 809 27.91 6.05 -8.51
CA GLU A 809 27.79 7.51 -8.53
C GLU A 809 27.82 8.04 -7.09
N ARG A 810 28.03 9.34 -6.91
CA ARG A 810 28.01 9.95 -5.58
C ARG A 810 27.21 11.25 -5.56
N LEU A 811 26.45 11.45 -4.49
CA LEU A 811 25.82 12.70 -4.15
C LEU A 811 26.81 13.57 -3.38
N ARG A 812 27.13 14.74 -3.93
CA ARG A 812 28.08 15.70 -3.37
C ARG A 812 27.37 17.01 -3.03
N TYR A 813 27.67 17.54 -1.84
CA TYR A 813 27.26 18.89 -1.46
C TYR A 813 28.12 19.92 -2.19
N THR A 814 27.49 20.92 -2.80
CA THR A 814 28.19 21.96 -3.59
C THR A 814 28.74 23.10 -2.74
N GLY A 815 28.38 23.15 -1.45
CA GLY A 815 28.66 24.29 -0.57
C GLY A 815 27.63 25.42 -0.67
N ASN A 816 26.70 25.35 -1.63
CA ASN A 816 25.63 26.35 -1.75
C ASN A 816 24.60 26.18 -0.61
N PRO A 817 24.10 27.26 0.00
CA PRO A 817 23.09 27.17 1.05
C PRO A 817 21.84 26.41 0.62
N VAL A 818 21.40 25.47 1.46
CA VAL A 818 20.14 24.73 1.31
C VAL A 818 19.47 24.64 2.68
N VAL A 819 18.16 24.81 2.69
CA VAL A 819 17.32 24.53 3.86
C VAL A 819 16.55 23.24 3.55
N LEU A 820 16.72 22.23 4.39
CA LEU A 820 16.04 20.95 4.30
C LEU A 820 15.15 20.76 5.53
N PRO A 821 14.01 20.05 5.43
CA PRO A 821 13.28 19.63 6.62
C PRO A 821 14.12 18.60 7.37
N THR A 822 14.34 18.78 8.67
CA THR A 822 15.16 17.89 9.52
C THR A 822 14.35 17.11 10.55
N GLY A 823 13.06 17.40 10.64
CA GLY A 823 12.14 16.73 11.56
C GLY A 823 10.69 17.09 11.28
N PHE A 824 9.78 16.27 11.77
CA PHE A 824 8.36 16.57 11.81
C PHE A 824 7.74 15.94 13.05
N HIS A 825 6.60 16.48 13.49
CA HIS A 825 5.84 15.91 14.60
C HIS A 825 4.35 16.16 14.42
N VAL A 826 3.53 15.12 14.55
CA VAL A 826 2.08 15.20 14.31
C VAL A 826 1.31 15.34 15.63
N HIS A 827 0.49 16.38 15.70
CA HIS A 827 -0.42 16.66 16.80
C HIS A 827 -1.88 16.48 16.37
N GLU A 828 -2.78 16.31 17.33
CA GLU A 828 -4.23 16.22 17.07
C GLU A 828 -4.78 17.41 16.27
N ASN A 829 -4.17 18.59 16.37
CA ASN A 829 -4.62 19.81 15.69
C ASN A 829 -3.73 20.25 14.53
N GLY A 830 -2.71 19.48 14.14
CA GLY A 830 -1.81 19.91 13.07
C GLY A 830 -0.45 19.24 13.05
N VAL A 831 0.49 19.81 12.30
CA VAL A 831 1.82 19.22 12.09
C VAL A 831 2.90 20.29 12.29
N ARG A 832 3.94 19.96 13.06
CA ARG A 832 5.18 20.74 13.15
C ARG A 832 6.20 20.19 12.15
N VAL A 833 6.92 21.07 11.46
CA VAL A 833 8.07 20.72 10.61
C VAL A 833 9.26 21.56 11.06
N ASP A 834 10.40 20.90 11.26
CA ASP A 834 11.67 21.49 11.67
C ASP A 834 12.64 21.54 10.48
N PHE A 835 13.51 22.54 10.41
CA PHE A 835 14.40 22.83 9.27
C PHE A 835 15.86 23.02 9.68
N SER A 836 16.76 22.67 8.76
CA SER A 836 18.22 22.79 8.96
C SER A 836 18.71 24.25 9.11
N GLY A 837 17.92 25.22 8.65
CA GLY A 837 18.26 26.64 8.64
C GLY A 837 17.02 27.53 8.79
N ALA A 838 17.25 28.83 8.96
CA ALA A 838 16.18 29.81 9.13
C ALA A 838 15.32 29.92 7.86
N ILE A 839 14.00 29.93 8.02
CA ILE A 839 13.01 30.15 6.97
C ILE A 839 12.55 31.61 6.91
N ASP A 840 12.00 32.04 5.78
CA ASP A 840 11.38 33.36 5.67
C ASP A 840 10.01 33.37 6.37
N ALA A 841 9.97 33.92 7.57
CA ALA A 841 8.74 34.03 8.37
C ALA A 841 7.62 34.78 7.62
N ALA A 842 7.94 35.80 6.82
CA ALA A 842 6.93 36.57 6.11
C ALA A 842 6.18 35.74 5.05
N THR A 843 6.90 34.87 4.33
CA THR A 843 6.28 33.92 3.40
C THR A 843 5.63 32.75 4.13
N ALA A 844 6.29 32.20 5.16
CA ALA A 844 5.81 31.01 5.86
C ALA A 844 4.53 31.24 6.65
N HIS A 845 4.33 32.42 7.26
CA HIS A 845 3.12 32.74 8.03
C HIS A 845 1.83 32.80 7.21
N ASP A 846 1.93 32.97 5.89
CA ASP A 846 0.76 33.08 5.03
C ASP A 846 0.16 31.70 4.76
N ALA A 847 -0.84 31.33 5.56
CA ALA A 847 -1.56 30.06 5.43
C ALA A 847 -2.14 29.83 4.03
N SER A 848 -2.50 30.90 3.30
CA SER A 848 -3.03 30.79 1.94
C SER A 848 -2.00 30.33 0.92
N LYS A 849 -0.70 30.45 1.24
CA LYS A 849 0.41 29.94 0.43
C LYS A 849 0.79 28.50 0.76
N GLN A 850 0.30 27.97 1.86
CA GLN A 850 0.54 26.58 2.24
C GLN A 850 -0.56 25.68 1.67
N PHE A 851 -0.23 24.41 1.45
CA PHE A 851 -1.19 23.43 0.96
C PHE A 851 -0.99 22.09 1.68
N ALA A 852 -2.11 21.47 2.06
CA ALA A 852 -2.14 20.15 2.67
C ALA A 852 -3.23 19.30 2.01
N GLN A 853 -2.93 18.03 1.77
CA GLN A 853 -3.92 17.05 1.32
C GLN A 853 -3.61 15.67 1.90
N ALA A 854 -4.62 14.81 2.02
CA ALA A 854 -4.45 13.47 2.56
C ALA A 854 -5.23 12.39 1.78
N TRP A 855 -4.71 11.16 1.81
CA TRP A 855 -5.34 9.99 1.21
C TRP A 855 -4.89 8.69 1.89
N ASN A 856 -5.59 7.61 1.55
CA ASN A 856 -5.39 6.27 2.06
C ASN A 856 -5.12 5.27 0.92
N TYR A 857 -4.42 4.20 1.28
CA TYR A 857 -4.25 3.01 0.44
C TYR A 857 -5.03 1.83 1.02
N ARG A 858 -5.36 0.85 0.16
CA ARG A 858 -6.11 -0.35 0.52
C ARG A 858 -5.20 -1.54 0.79
N TYR A 859 -5.23 -2.05 2.01
CA TYR A 859 -4.62 -3.32 2.37
C TYR A 859 -5.46 -4.49 1.86
N SER A 860 -5.00 -5.13 0.78
CA SER A 860 -5.78 -6.16 0.07
C SER A 860 -4.87 -7.11 -0.72
N PRO A 861 -5.39 -8.27 -1.21
CA PRO A 861 -4.63 -9.14 -2.09
C PRO A 861 -4.42 -8.58 -3.51
N ALA A 862 -4.98 -7.40 -3.84
CA ALA A 862 -4.76 -6.76 -5.14
C ALA A 862 -3.31 -6.28 -5.29
N TYR A 863 -2.85 -6.19 -6.54
CA TYR A 863 -1.52 -5.68 -6.84
C TYR A 863 -1.50 -4.15 -6.69
N GLY A 864 -0.96 -3.69 -5.55
CA GLY A 864 -0.95 -2.29 -5.18
C GLY A 864 -2.36 -1.75 -4.90
N SER A 865 -2.46 -0.43 -4.75
CA SER A 865 -3.68 0.28 -4.43
C SER A 865 -3.78 1.57 -5.23
N ARG A 866 -5.01 1.94 -5.57
CA ARG A 866 -5.30 3.33 -5.95
C ARG A 866 -5.26 4.22 -4.71
N GLU A 867 -5.28 5.53 -4.92
CA GLU A 867 -5.34 6.52 -3.84
C GLU A 867 -6.80 6.84 -3.53
N TYR A 868 -7.19 6.63 -2.28
CA TYR A 868 -8.57 6.78 -1.81
C TYR A 868 -8.69 7.92 -0.83
N SER A 869 -9.83 8.61 -0.87
CA SER A 869 -10.14 9.66 0.09
C SER A 869 -10.18 9.07 1.50
N VAL A 870 -9.64 9.83 2.45
CA VAL A 870 -9.73 9.60 3.89
C VAL A 870 -11.17 9.78 4.34
N MET A 871 -11.82 10.85 3.88
CA MET A 871 -13.16 11.25 4.33
C MET A 871 -14.30 10.55 3.59
N HIS A 872 -14.11 10.23 2.31
CA HIS A 872 -15.08 9.59 1.42
C HIS A 872 -14.69 8.13 1.19
N GLN A 873 -15.03 7.26 2.14
CA GLN A 873 -14.63 5.86 2.13
C GLN A 873 -15.05 5.16 0.84
N GLY A 874 -14.06 4.64 0.11
CA GLY A 874 -14.26 3.90 -1.15
C GLY A 874 -14.11 4.78 -2.39
N ALA A 875 -14.17 6.11 -2.25
CA ALA A 875 -13.98 7.05 -3.35
C ALA A 875 -12.47 7.30 -3.60
N MET A 876 -12.09 7.39 -4.87
CA MET A 876 -10.70 7.64 -5.28
C MET A 876 -10.37 9.13 -5.32
N GLY A 877 -9.23 9.53 -4.77
CA GLY A 877 -8.76 10.92 -4.78
C GLY A 877 -8.24 11.35 -3.42
N HIS A 878 -7.85 12.61 -3.31
CA HIS A 878 -7.25 13.16 -2.11
C HIS A 878 -8.16 14.22 -1.50
N ASP A 879 -8.24 14.24 -0.17
CA ASP A 879 -8.95 15.28 0.56
C ASP A 879 -8.03 16.48 0.75
N GLU A 880 -8.45 17.66 0.28
CA GLU A 880 -7.77 18.91 0.64
C GLU A 880 -8.05 19.23 2.11
N LEU A 881 -7.01 19.64 2.82
CA LEU A 881 -7.07 19.94 4.24
C LEU A 881 -6.87 21.43 4.48
N ASP A 882 -7.86 22.05 5.13
CA ASP A 882 -7.78 23.46 5.49
C ASP A 882 -6.66 23.73 6.50
N ILE A 883 -5.84 24.73 6.21
CA ILE A 883 -4.77 25.22 7.07
C ILE A 883 -5.24 26.53 7.67
N ARG A 884 -5.69 26.48 8.93
CA ARG A 884 -6.30 27.65 9.59
C ARG A 884 -5.30 28.72 9.95
N SER A 885 -4.12 28.31 10.39
CA SER A 885 -3.05 29.20 10.79
C SER A 885 -1.69 28.54 10.66
N VAL A 886 -0.64 29.36 10.53
CA VAL A 886 0.76 28.91 10.52
C VAL A 886 1.55 29.67 11.57
N ILE A 887 2.19 28.93 12.46
CA ILE A 887 3.00 29.47 13.55
C ILE A 887 4.46 29.16 13.25
N VAL A 888 5.22 30.20 12.92
CA VAL A 888 6.68 30.13 12.85
C VAL A 888 7.25 30.32 14.25
N SER A 889 8.21 29.46 14.59
CA SER A 889 9.03 29.52 15.81
C SER A 889 9.87 30.80 15.87
N GLU A 890 10.33 31.17 17.07
CA GLU A 890 11.08 32.42 17.28
C GLU A 890 12.47 32.40 16.62
N ASP A 891 13.09 31.23 16.47
CA ASP A 891 14.37 31.06 15.78
C ASP A 891 14.21 30.89 14.25
N SER A 892 12.98 30.93 13.76
CA SER A 892 12.62 30.68 12.36
C SER A 892 13.10 29.32 11.83
N LYS A 893 13.28 28.31 12.68
CA LYS A 893 13.72 26.97 12.23
C LYS A 893 12.62 25.92 12.24
N SER A 894 11.44 26.27 12.74
CA SER A 894 10.28 25.40 12.72
C SER A 894 9.01 26.17 12.34
N LEU A 895 8.09 25.48 11.68
CA LEU A 895 6.73 25.97 11.45
C LEU A 895 5.70 24.90 11.89
N PHE A 896 4.63 25.34 12.53
CA PHE A 896 3.47 24.53 12.86
C PHE A 896 2.30 24.93 11.96
N LEU A 897 1.70 23.96 11.27
CA LEU A 897 0.49 24.12 10.47
C LEU A 897 -0.70 23.64 11.30
N GLU A 898 -1.65 24.52 11.59
CA GLU A 898 -2.90 24.15 12.24
C GLU A 898 -3.86 23.52 11.22
N ILE A 899 -4.06 22.20 11.32
CA ILE A 899 -4.90 21.38 10.42
C ILE A 899 -5.90 20.58 11.26
N PRO A 900 -7.01 21.18 11.73
CA PRO A 900 -7.90 20.54 12.71
C PRO A 900 -8.64 19.32 12.16
N ASP A 901 -8.86 19.27 10.84
CA ASP A 901 -9.55 18.16 10.18
C ASP A 901 -8.67 16.93 9.92
N LEU A 902 -7.36 17.01 10.18
CA LEU A 902 -6.41 15.91 9.98
C LEU A 902 -6.90 14.62 10.67
N GLN A 903 -6.95 13.51 9.95
CA GLN A 903 -7.24 12.17 10.49
C GLN A 903 -6.01 11.27 10.36
N LEU A 904 -6.05 10.08 10.96
CA LEU A 904 -5.07 9.05 10.65
C LEU A 904 -5.17 8.71 9.17
N CYS A 905 -4.04 8.72 8.47
CA CYS A 905 -4.02 8.48 7.04
C CYS A 905 -2.72 7.80 6.60
N SER A 906 -2.80 7.04 5.50
CA SER A 906 -1.62 6.44 4.88
C SER A 906 -0.67 7.52 4.37
N GLN A 907 -1.22 8.61 3.83
CA GLN A 907 -0.45 9.70 3.28
C GLN A 907 -1.05 11.07 3.64
N LEU A 908 -0.20 11.93 4.17
CA LEU A 908 -0.35 13.37 4.27
C LEU A 908 0.73 14.02 3.38
N HIS A 909 0.33 14.89 2.47
CA HIS A 909 1.23 15.65 1.62
C HIS A 909 1.14 17.13 1.98
N LEU A 910 2.30 17.74 2.24
CA LEU A 910 2.45 19.15 2.56
C LEU A 910 3.32 19.84 1.50
N LEU A 911 2.84 20.95 0.95
CA LEU A 911 3.63 21.84 0.11
C LEU A 911 3.85 23.16 0.86
N LEU A 912 5.11 23.42 1.22
CA LEU A 912 5.49 24.47 2.16
C LEU A 912 6.27 25.60 1.47
N HIS A 913 5.67 26.78 1.41
CA HIS A 913 6.32 27.99 0.94
C HIS A 913 7.08 28.66 2.10
N ILE A 914 8.40 28.52 2.10
CA ILE A 914 9.29 28.93 3.20
C ILE A 914 10.33 30.00 2.81
N GLY A 915 10.08 30.73 1.72
CA GLY A 915 10.98 31.76 1.19
C GLY A 915 12.10 31.25 0.29
N MET A 916 12.05 29.97 -0.09
CA MET A 916 12.96 29.39 -1.08
C MET A 916 12.38 29.49 -2.49
N ALA A 917 13.25 29.41 -3.50
CA ALA A 917 12.85 29.46 -4.91
C ALA A 917 11.90 28.32 -5.30
N ARG A 918 12.07 27.13 -4.69
CA ARG A 918 11.13 26.01 -4.79
C ARG A 918 10.51 25.76 -3.42
N PRO A 919 9.19 25.51 -3.33
CA PRO A 919 8.55 25.09 -2.08
C PRO A 919 9.16 23.79 -1.55
N CYS A 920 9.21 23.64 -0.23
CA CYS A 920 9.58 22.39 0.42
C CYS A 920 8.38 21.43 0.35
N GLU A 921 8.61 20.20 -0.12
CA GLU A 921 7.58 19.18 -0.23
C GLU A 921 7.83 18.07 0.80
N LEU A 922 6.78 17.63 1.49
CA LEU A 922 6.87 16.57 2.49
C LEU A 922 5.69 15.60 2.37
N PHE A 923 6.00 14.31 2.36
CA PHE A 923 5.03 13.22 2.32
C PHE A 923 5.16 12.39 3.60
N ALA A 924 4.19 12.50 4.51
CA ALA A 924 4.19 11.83 5.81
C ALA A 924 3.13 10.73 5.88
N THR A 925 3.39 9.68 6.65
CA THR A 925 2.36 8.74 7.11
C THR A 925 1.92 9.13 8.51
N VAL A 926 0.62 9.11 8.78
CA VAL A 926 0.06 9.51 10.08
C VAL A 926 -0.56 8.29 10.76
N ASN A 927 0.26 7.56 11.51
CA ASN A 927 -0.15 6.37 12.25
C ASN A 927 -0.72 6.72 13.64
N ALA A 928 -0.27 7.84 14.23
CA ALA A 928 -0.72 8.35 15.51
C ALA A 928 -0.58 9.89 15.57
N MET A 929 -1.27 10.50 16.54
CA MET A 929 -1.24 11.94 16.80
C MET A 929 -0.97 12.18 18.29
N ASP A 930 -0.04 13.09 18.60
CA ASP A 930 0.19 13.51 19.98
C ASP A 930 -0.84 14.55 20.43
N ILE A 931 -0.86 14.87 21.72
CA ILE A 931 -1.69 15.93 22.29
C ILE A 931 -1.61 17.22 21.46
N ALA A 932 -2.72 17.95 21.39
CA ALA A 932 -2.79 19.18 20.59
C ALA A 932 -1.65 20.17 20.91
N TYR A 933 -1.03 20.72 19.87
CA TYR A 933 0.00 21.75 19.98
C TYR A 933 -0.56 22.99 20.68
N GLU A 934 0.18 23.52 21.66
CA GLU A 934 -0.23 24.68 22.44
C GLU A 934 0.59 25.92 22.07
N SER A 935 -0.11 27.00 21.74
CA SER A 935 0.49 28.31 21.51
C SER A 935 -0.54 29.42 21.69
N PRO A 936 -0.17 30.56 22.30
CA PRO A 936 -1.04 31.72 22.41
C PRO A 936 -1.36 32.37 21.05
N LYS A 937 -0.65 31.98 19.99
CA LYS A 937 -0.86 32.46 18.62
C LYS A 937 -1.89 31.64 17.83
N LEU A 938 -2.41 30.55 18.40
CA LEU A 938 -3.46 29.74 17.76
C LEU A 938 -4.79 30.49 17.74
N LEU A 939 -5.59 30.21 16.71
CA LEU A 939 -6.97 30.65 16.66
C LEU A 939 -7.82 29.86 17.68
N ALA A 940 -8.97 30.39 18.07
CA ALA A 940 -9.83 29.76 19.07
C ALA A 940 -10.23 28.33 18.64
N ARG A 941 -10.05 27.36 19.55
CA ARG A 941 -10.15 25.92 19.28
C ARG A 941 -11.60 25.45 19.28
N ASP A 942 -12.16 25.15 18.10
CA ASP A 942 -13.23 24.16 18.01
C ASP A 942 -12.58 22.77 17.97
N ALA A 943 -12.81 21.95 19.00
CA ALA A 943 -12.32 20.58 19.04
C ALA A 943 -13.03 19.75 17.96
N ILE A 944 -12.28 19.30 16.96
CA ILE A 944 -12.79 18.37 15.94
C ILE A 944 -12.49 16.96 16.42
N ALA A 945 -13.55 16.20 16.74
CA ALA A 945 -13.41 14.81 17.13
C ALA A 945 -12.80 13.96 16.00
N LYS A 946 -11.73 13.23 16.30
CA LYS A 946 -11.15 12.23 15.41
C LYS A 946 -12.02 10.97 15.43
N LYS A 947 -12.68 10.66 14.32
CA LYS A 947 -13.73 9.62 14.28
C LYS A 947 -13.37 8.45 13.38
N LEU A 948 -12.37 8.60 12.51
CA LEU A 948 -11.98 7.55 11.59
C LEU A 948 -10.95 6.61 12.23
N PRO A 949 -11.13 5.28 12.12
CA PRO A 949 -10.12 4.32 12.54
C PRO A 949 -8.89 4.40 11.62
N HIS A 950 -7.78 3.80 12.07
CA HIS A 950 -6.60 3.64 11.23
C HIS A 950 -6.95 2.92 9.90
N PRO A 951 -6.47 3.38 8.73
CA PRO A 951 -6.89 2.86 7.42
C PRO A 951 -6.68 1.35 7.26
N MET A 952 -5.53 0.82 7.66
CA MET A 952 -5.27 -0.62 7.59
C MET A 952 -6.16 -1.44 8.53
N LEU A 953 -6.51 -0.91 9.70
CA LEU A 953 -7.40 -1.61 10.64
C LEU A 953 -8.82 -1.67 10.09
N GLN A 954 -9.25 -0.61 9.40
CA GLN A 954 -10.50 -0.59 8.68
C GLN A 954 -10.53 -1.66 7.58
N ASP A 955 -9.49 -1.76 6.75
CA ASP A 955 -9.45 -2.79 5.70
C ASP A 955 -9.40 -4.21 6.28
N LEU A 956 -8.70 -4.43 7.39
CA LEU A 956 -8.69 -5.71 8.09
C LEU A 956 -10.08 -6.11 8.60
N ASP A 957 -10.79 -5.18 9.23
CA ASP A 957 -12.18 -5.36 9.65
C ASP A 957 -13.08 -5.67 8.44
N TRP A 958 -12.90 -4.96 7.32
CA TRP A 958 -13.62 -5.22 6.08
C TRP A 958 -13.39 -6.62 5.51
N LEU A 959 -12.14 -7.09 5.54
CA LEU A 959 -11.78 -8.44 5.09
C LEU A 959 -12.47 -9.52 5.92
N THR A 960 -12.71 -9.29 7.21
CA THR A 960 -13.45 -10.25 8.07
C THR A 960 -14.96 -10.27 7.84
N LYS A 961 -15.52 -9.24 7.18
CA LYS A 961 -16.97 -9.05 7.03
C LYS A 961 -17.52 -9.39 5.64
N ARG A 962 -16.66 -9.73 4.67
CA ARG A 962 -17.10 -9.99 3.30
C ARG A 962 -17.74 -11.38 3.17
N VAL A 963 -19.07 -11.43 3.17
CA VAL A 963 -19.84 -12.63 2.84
C VAL A 963 -19.82 -12.81 1.32
N ALA A 964 -19.30 -13.94 0.83
CA ALA A 964 -19.31 -14.23 -0.60
C ALA A 964 -20.74 -14.23 -1.14
N ASN A 965 -20.98 -13.52 -2.24
CA ASN A 965 -22.29 -13.48 -2.87
C ASN A 965 -22.69 -14.89 -3.35
N PRO A 966 -23.74 -15.49 -2.78
CA PRO A 966 -24.06 -16.89 -3.06
C PRO A 966 -24.53 -17.12 -4.50
N TRP A 967 -24.95 -16.06 -5.20
CA TRP A 967 -25.41 -16.12 -6.58
C TRP A 967 -24.30 -15.94 -7.62
N GLN A 968 -23.04 -15.68 -7.24
CA GLN A 968 -21.92 -15.70 -8.21
C GLN A 968 -21.53 -17.11 -8.66
N LYS A 969 -21.98 -18.14 -7.94
CA LYS A 969 -21.70 -19.54 -8.29
C LYS A 969 -22.44 -19.92 -9.58
N LYS A 970 -21.68 -20.33 -10.60
CA LYS A 970 -22.23 -20.77 -11.89
C LYS A 970 -23.22 -21.93 -11.72
N LEU A 971 -24.38 -21.81 -12.36
CA LEU A 971 -25.38 -22.86 -12.49
C LEU A 971 -25.44 -23.34 -13.95
N ASP A 972 -25.49 -24.66 -14.14
CA ASP A 972 -25.56 -25.26 -15.48
C ASP A 972 -26.93 -25.06 -16.13
N GLY A 973 -26.94 -24.88 -17.46
CA GLY A 973 -28.18 -24.65 -18.22
C GLY A 973 -28.77 -23.24 -18.10
N ALA A 974 -28.00 -22.27 -17.60
CA ALA A 974 -28.45 -20.88 -17.45
C ALA A 974 -28.60 -20.14 -18.79
N ARG A 975 -29.74 -19.47 -19.00
CA ARG A 975 -29.96 -18.54 -20.11
C ARG A 975 -29.43 -17.16 -19.74
N GLU A 976 -28.61 -16.57 -20.61
CA GLU A 976 -28.03 -15.25 -20.37
C GLU A 976 -29.03 -14.13 -20.65
N ILE A 977 -29.06 -13.15 -19.74
CA ILE A 977 -29.73 -11.86 -19.90
C ILE A 977 -28.76 -10.74 -19.52
N GLU A 978 -28.78 -9.65 -20.27
CA GLU A 978 -27.93 -8.48 -20.03
C GLU A 978 -28.80 -7.28 -19.63
N ILE A 979 -28.39 -6.59 -18.57
CA ILE A 979 -28.99 -5.33 -18.12
C ILE A 979 -27.85 -4.33 -17.90
N GLN A 980 -28.11 -3.07 -18.22
CA GLN A 980 -27.15 -2.00 -18.01
C GLN A 980 -27.76 -0.88 -17.17
N ALA A 981 -26.96 -0.18 -16.38
CA ALA A 981 -27.35 1.12 -15.85
C ALA A 981 -27.35 2.17 -16.97
N MET A 982 -28.25 3.13 -16.89
CA MET A 982 -28.44 4.22 -17.86
C MET A 982 -28.53 5.56 -17.14
N ASP A 983 -28.27 6.64 -17.87
CA ASP A 983 -28.42 8.02 -17.40
C ASP A 983 -29.77 8.26 -16.69
N ASN A 984 -29.76 9.13 -15.67
CA ASN A 984 -30.92 9.48 -14.84
C ASN A 984 -31.51 8.31 -14.03
N LEU A 985 -30.64 7.43 -13.51
CA LEU A 985 -31.01 6.34 -12.59
C LEU A 985 -32.03 5.37 -13.20
N GLN A 986 -31.70 4.78 -14.35
CA GLN A 986 -32.58 3.80 -15.02
C GLN A 986 -31.85 2.50 -15.36
N PHE A 987 -32.59 1.39 -15.40
CA PHE A 987 -32.14 0.17 -16.06
C PHE A 987 -32.43 0.24 -17.56
N SER A 988 -31.52 -0.29 -18.39
CA SER A 988 -31.69 -0.38 -19.84
C SER A 988 -32.91 -1.20 -20.27
N VAL A 989 -33.35 -2.10 -19.40
CA VAL A 989 -34.55 -2.92 -19.56
C VAL A 989 -35.41 -2.74 -18.34
N LYS A 990 -36.69 -2.34 -18.50
CA LYS A 990 -37.68 -2.20 -17.41
C LYS A 990 -38.60 -3.41 -17.25
N ARG A 991 -38.63 -4.31 -18.24
CA ARG A 991 -39.48 -5.51 -18.24
C ARG A 991 -38.69 -6.70 -18.78
N LEU A 992 -38.65 -7.78 -18.00
CA LEU A 992 -38.00 -9.04 -18.36
C LEU A 992 -39.03 -10.16 -18.34
N GLN A 993 -38.86 -11.17 -19.19
CA GLN A 993 -39.72 -12.36 -19.21
C GLN A 993 -38.92 -13.61 -18.92
N ALA A 994 -39.52 -14.48 -18.11
CA ALA A 994 -38.94 -15.74 -17.72
C ALA A 994 -39.96 -16.86 -17.53
N LYS A 995 -39.52 -18.10 -17.74
CA LYS A 995 -40.32 -19.29 -17.41
C LYS A 995 -40.18 -19.64 -15.92
N PRO A 996 -41.25 -20.10 -15.26
CA PRO A 996 -41.15 -20.60 -13.89
C PRO A 996 -40.03 -21.65 -13.75
N GLY A 997 -39.18 -21.49 -12.74
CA GLY A 997 -38.11 -22.43 -12.42
C GLY A 997 -36.91 -22.45 -13.37
N GLU A 998 -36.87 -21.63 -14.43
CA GLU A 998 -35.71 -21.56 -15.32
C GLU A 998 -34.50 -20.93 -14.62
N ILE A 999 -33.29 -21.22 -15.12
CA ILE A 999 -32.05 -20.67 -14.56
C ILE A 999 -31.60 -19.51 -15.45
N LEU A 1000 -31.35 -18.35 -14.84
CA LEU A 1000 -30.84 -17.17 -15.53
C LEU A 1000 -29.42 -16.85 -15.10
N LYS A 1001 -28.60 -16.46 -16.08
CA LYS A 1001 -27.35 -15.73 -15.86
C LYS A 1001 -27.64 -14.26 -16.12
N LEU A 1002 -27.69 -13.45 -15.08
CA LEU A 1002 -27.80 -12.00 -15.22
C LEU A 1002 -26.41 -11.41 -15.30
N LYS A 1003 -26.07 -10.82 -16.45
CA LYS A 1003 -24.92 -9.94 -16.61
C LYS A 1003 -25.37 -8.51 -16.40
N PHE A 1004 -24.85 -7.85 -15.36
CA PHE A 1004 -25.12 -6.44 -15.10
C PHE A 1004 -23.87 -5.62 -15.43
N ILE A 1005 -24.05 -4.60 -16.26
CA ILE A 1005 -22.97 -3.71 -16.72
C ILE A 1005 -23.25 -2.32 -16.18
N ASN A 1006 -22.25 -1.70 -15.58
CA ASN A 1006 -22.36 -0.33 -15.09
C ASN A 1006 -21.52 0.63 -15.95
N PRO A 1007 -22.08 1.21 -17.02
CA PRO A 1007 -21.40 2.27 -17.78
C PRO A 1007 -21.52 3.66 -17.12
N ASP A 1008 -22.32 3.78 -16.05
CA ASP A 1008 -22.58 5.03 -15.34
C ASP A 1008 -21.43 5.38 -14.39
N VAL A 1009 -21.39 6.62 -13.92
CA VAL A 1009 -20.35 7.20 -13.04
C VAL A 1009 -20.63 6.97 -11.55
N VAL A 1010 -21.76 6.34 -11.20
CA VAL A 1010 -22.10 5.96 -9.83
C VAL A 1010 -22.22 4.44 -9.70
N PRO A 1011 -21.87 3.84 -8.55
CA PRO A 1011 -22.06 2.41 -8.34
C PRO A 1011 -23.53 2.01 -8.40
N HIS A 1012 -23.82 0.88 -9.04
CA HIS A 1012 -25.18 0.34 -9.15
C HIS A 1012 -25.18 -1.14 -8.81
N ASN A 1013 -26.31 -1.64 -8.36
CA ASN A 1013 -26.57 -3.07 -8.29
C ASN A 1013 -27.96 -3.38 -8.83
N TRP A 1014 -28.26 -4.67 -8.86
CA TRP A 1014 -29.56 -5.19 -9.23
C TRP A 1014 -29.99 -6.20 -8.17
N ALA A 1015 -31.18 -6.03 -7.61
CA ALA A 1015 -31.77 -6.98 -6.67
C ALA A 1015 -33.19 -7.36 -7.12
N LEU A 1016 -33.49 -8.66 -7.15
CA LEU A 1016 -34.84 -9.19 -7.38
C LEU A 1016 -35.53 -9.38 -6.03
N ILE A 1017 -36.80 -8.98 -5.95
CA ILE A 1017 -37.55 -9.03 -4.70
C ILE A 1017 -38.91 -9.70 -4.88
N GLN A 1018 -39.54 -10.07 -3.75
CA GLN A 1018 -40.88 -10.64 -3.71
C GLN A 1018 -41.94 -9.64 -4.21
N PRO A 1019 -43.07 -10.11 -4.78
CA PRO A 1019 -44.18 -9.25 -5.17
C PRO A 1019 -44.65 -8.36 -4.02
N ASP A 1020 -45.10 -7.14 -4.33
CA ASP A 1020 -45.65 -6.17 -3.37
C ASP A 1020 -44.70 -5.70 -2.25
N THR A 1021 -43.38 -5.87 -2.41
CA THR A 1021 -42.38 -5.49 -1.38
C THR A 1021 -41.44 -4.33 -1.77
N LEU A 1022 -41.64 -3.69 -2.92
CA LEU A 1022 -40.74 -2.66 -3.46
C LEU A 1022 -40.46 -1.52 -2.48
N ASP A 1023 -41.51 -0.91 -1.93
CA ASP A 1023 -41.36 0.22 -0.98
C ASP A 1023 -40.64 -0.21 0.30
N ARG A 1024 -40.98 -1.39 0.85
CA ARG A 1024 -40.35 -1.93 2.06
C ARG A 1024 -38.86 -2.15 1.86
N VAL A 1025 -38.45 -2.78 0.76
CA VAL A 1025 -37.03 -3.05 0.48
C VAL A 1025 -36.30 -1.76 0.14
N GLY A 1026 -36.92 -0.87 -0.62
CA GLY A 1026 -36.38 0.45 -0.95
C GLY A 1026 -36.09 1.32 0.28
N ASP A 1027 -37.03 1.39 1.22
CA ASP A 1027 -36.85 2.13 2.47
C ASP A 1027 -35.73 1.54 3.34
N LEU A 1028 -35.62 0.21 3.39
CA LEU A 1028 -34.52 -0.46 4.09
C LEU A 1028 -33.17 -0.14 3.43
N ALA A 1029 -33.12 -0.13 2.09
CA ALA A 1029 -31.93 0.25 1.33
C ALA A 1029 -31.52 1.70 1.60
N ASN A 1030 -32.47 2.64 1.66
CA ASN A 1030 -32.20 4.03 2.02
C ASN A 1030 -31.56 4.18 3.41
N ARG A 1031 -31.96 3.36 4.39
CA ARG A 1031 -31.42 3.41 5.75
C ARG A 1031 -30.00 2.84 5.86
N LEU A 1032 -29.59 1.97 4.94
CA LEU A 1032 -28.24 1.40 4.95
C LEU A 1032 -27.17 2.47 4.80
N ILE A 1033 -27.46 3.63 4.19
CA ILE A 1033 -26.45 4.68 3.97
C ILE A 1033 -25.83 5.24 5.25
N GLY A 1034 -26.57 5.18 6.37
CA GLY A 1034 -26.07 5.58 7.69
C GLY A 1034 -25.22 4.50 8.37
N SER A 1035 -25.08 3.33 7.74
CA SER A 1035 -24.39 2.18 8.33
C SER A 1035 -22.94 2.10 7.87
N PRO A 1036 -21.96 1.97 8.78
CA PRO A 1036 -20.54 1.86 8.43
C PRO A 1036 -20.17 0.58 7.65
N ASP A 1037 -21.11 -0.36 7.52
CA ASP A 1037 -20.99 -1.62 6.77
C ASP A 1037 -21.85 -1.67 5.48
N ALA A 1038 -22.44 -0.55 5.06
CA ALA A 1038 -23.35 -0.49 3.91
C ALA A 1038 -22.72 -1.05 2.62
N TYR A 1039 -21.48 -0.65 2.35
CA TYR A 1039 -20.70 -1.15 1.22
C TYR A 1039 -20.38 -2.66 1.36
N LEU A 1040 -20.14 -3.15 2.57
CA LEU A 1040 -19.89 -4.58 2.82
C LEU A 1040 -21.12 -5.42 2.49
N LYS A 1041 -22.32 -4.90 2.81
CA LYS A 1041 -23.61 -5.49 2.46
C LYS A 1041 -24.00 -5.25 1.00
N GLN A 1042 -23.12 -4.69 0.18
CA GLN A 1042 -23.38 -4.36 -1.21
C GLN A 1042 -24.56 -3.40 -1.38
N TYR A 1043 -24.88 -2.62 -0.34
CA TYR A 1043 -26.10 -1.83 -0.22
C TYR A 1043 -27.41 -2.62 -0.33
N VAL A 1044 -27.37 -3.95 -0.16
CA VAL A 1044 -28.55 -4.81 -0.16
C VAL A 1044 -29.04 -5.00 1.28
N PRO A 1045 -30.29 -4.65 1.62
CA PRO A 1045 -30.81 -4.82 2.97
C PRO A 1045 -31.06 -6.28 3.31
N GLU A 1046 -30.78 -6.64 4.56
CA GLU A 1046 -31.17 -7.94 5.11
C GLU A 1046 -32.69 -8.02 5.21
N SER A 1047 -33.32 -8.74 4.29
CA SER A 1047 -34.77 -8.89 4.21
C SER A 1047 -35.14 -10.22 3.57
N ASP A 1048 -36.16 -10.86 4.11
CA ASP A 1048 -36.79 -12.06 3.56
C ASP A 1048 -37.44 -11.82 2.19
N ALA A 1049 -37.65 -10.55 1.84
CA ALA A 1049 -38.17 -10.14 0.55
C ALA A 1049 -37.12 -10.14 -0.58
N VAL A 1050 -35.82 -10.20 -0.29
CA VAL A 1050 -34.76 -10.23 -1.32
C VAL A 1050 -34.54 -11.66 -1.81
N ILE A 1051 -34.76 -11.90 -3.10
CA ILE A 1051 -34.66 -13.22 -3.74
C ILE A 1051 -33.23 -13.51 -4.21
N CYS A 1052 -32.62 -12.53 -4.88
CA CYS A 1052 -31.23 -12.58 -5.32
C CYS A 1052 -30.74 -11.16 -5.63
N TYR A 1053 -29.42 -10.98 -5.67
CA TYR A 1053 -28.82 -9.69 -5.97
C TYR A 1053 -27.42 -9.81 -6.57
N THR A 1054 -27.00 -8.79 -7.31
CA THR A 1054 -25.60 -8.57 -7.68
C THR A 1054 -24.87 -7.83 -6.56
N ASP A 1055 -23.57 -8.05 -6.44
CA ASP A 1055 -22.72 -7.12 -5.70
C ASP A 1055 -22.84 -5.71 -6.28
N ILE A 1056 -22.41 -4.70 -5.52
CA ILE A 1056 -22.30 -3.35 -6.05
C ILE A 1056 -21.26 -3.36 -7.18
N ILE A 1057 -21.65 -2.84 -8.34
CA ILE A 1057 -20.83 -2.79 -9.53
C ILE A 1057 -20.32 -1.36 -9.68
N GLU A 1058 -19.01 -1.20 -9.62
CA GLU A 1058 -18.33 0.08 -9.79
C GLU A 1058 -18.48 0.64 -11.22
N PRO A 1059 -18.30 1.96 -11.42
CA PRO A 1059 -18.25 2.58 -12.74
C PRO A 1059 -17.28 1.88 -13.70
N GLY A 1060 -17.75 1.59 -14.91
CA GLY A 1060 -16.98 0.91 -15.96
C GLY A 1060 -16.73 -0.58 -15.71
N ALA A 1061 -17.31 -1.15 -14.65
CA ALA A 1061 -17.21 -2.57 -14.33
C ALA A 1061 -18.47 -3.36 -14.75
N GLU A 1062 -18.34 -4.68 -14.73
CA GLU A 1062 -19.43 -5.63 -14.96
C GLU A 1062 -19.32 -6.81 -14.00
N SER A 1063 -20.46 -7.44 -13.71
CA SER A 1063 -20.53 -8.65 -12.87
C SER A 1063 -21.68 -9.54 -13.34
N ALA A 1064 -21.63 -10.81 -12.96
CA ALA A 1064 -22.65 -11.77 -13.29
C ALA A 1064 -23.10 -12.59 -12.08
N ILE A 1065 -24.40 -12.84 -12.01
CA ILE A 1065 -25.01 -13.75 -11.04
C ILE A 1065 -25.86 -14.82 -11.74
N TYR A 1066 -26.08 -15.92 -11.04
CA TYR A 1066 -26.84 -17.08 -11.47
C TYR A 1066 -27.92 -17.37 -10.44
N PHE A 1067 -29.17 -17.45 -10.87
CA PHE A 1067 -30.28 -17.76 -9.97
C PHE A 1067 -31.38 -18.55 -10.69
N ARG A 1068 -32.15 -19.30 -9.90
CA ARG A 1068 -33.37 -19.95 -10.36
C ARG A 1068 -34.53 -18.97 -10.24
N VAL A 1069 -35.23 -18.74 -11.33
CA VAL A 1069 -36.45 -17.92 -11.38
C VAL A 1069 -37.52 -18.56 -10.49
N PRO A 1070 -38.30 -17.78 -9.73
CA PRO A 1070 -39.36 -18.32 -8.88
C PRO A 1070 -40.31 -19.28 -9.62
N ASP A 1071 -40.75 -20.35 -8.96
CA ASP A 1071 -41.67 -21.33 -9.57
C ASP A 1071 -43.12 -20.84 -9.64
N LYS A 1072 -43.46 -19.83 -8.84
CA LYS A 1072 -44.80 -19.25 -8.80
C LYS A 1072 -44.93 -18.17 -9.87
N PRO A 1073 -45.86 -18.32 -10.84
CA PRO A 1073 -46.13 -17.27 -11.81
C PRO A 1073 -46.54 -15.97 -11.13
N GLY A 1074 -46.10 -14.85 -11.70
CA GLY A 1074 -46.33 -13.53 -11.12
C GLY A 1074 -45.35 -12.47 -11.60
N ARG A 1075 -45.51 -11.26 -11.06
CA ARG A 1075 -44.65 -10.10 -11.35
C ARG A 1075 -43.74 -9.84 -10.16
N TYR A 1076 -42.45 -9.99 -10.37
CA TYR A 1076 -41.43 -9.81 -9.34
C TYR A 1076 -40.68 -8.50 -9.61
N PRO A 1077 -40.74 -7.51 -8.72
CA PRO A 1077 -39.98 -6.28 -8.92
C PRO A 1077 -38.48 -6.55 -8.82
N TYR A 1078 -37.69 -5.76 -9.53
CA TYR A 1078 -36.27 -5.59 -9.25
C TYR A 1078 -35.93 -4.11 -9.13
N LEU A 1079 -34.92 -3.79 -8.33
CA LEU A 1079 -34.51 -2.43 -8.02
C LEU A 1079 -32.99 -2.31 -7.91
N CYS A 1080 -32.49 -1.09 -8.08
CA CYS A 1080 -31.16 -0.71 -7.59
C CYS A 1080 -31.29 -0.36 -6.11
N THR A 1081 -30.59 -1.10 -5.25
CA THR A 1081 -30.60 -0.89 -3.80
C THR A 1081 -29.49 0.06 -3.34
N PHE A 1082 -28.72 0.64 -4.27
CA PHE A 1082 -27.93 1.80 -3.93
C PHE A 1082 -28.87 2.91 -3.41
N PRO A 1083 -28.60 3.52 -2.23
CA PRO A 1083 -29.58 4.35 -1.55
C PRO A 1083 -30.10 5.50 -2.43
N GLY A 1084 -31.40 5.72 -2.39
CA GLY A 1084 -32.11 6.73 -3.19
C GLY A 1084 -32.40 6.32 -4.64
N HIS A 1085 -31.73 5.32 -5.20
CA HIS A 1085 -31.89 4.97 -6.62
C HIS A 1085 -33.22 4.26 -6.91
N TRP A 1086 -33.64 3.34 -6.03
CA TRP A 1086 -34.82 2.49 -6.23
C TRP A 1086 -36.13 3.24 -6.51
N MET A 1087 -36.25 4.49 -6.06
CA MET A 1087 -37.46 5.32 -6.22
C MET A 1087 -37.81 5.54 -7.69
N VAL A 1088 -36.80 5.46 -8.57
CA VAL A 1088 -36.92 5.65 -10.03
C VAL A 1088 -36.20 4.56 -10.84
N MET A 1089 -35.21 3.88 -10.25
CA MET A 1089 -34.40 2.81 -10.85
C MET A 1089 -34.92 1.43 -10.44
N ASN A 1090 -36.06 1.04 -11.01
CA ASN A 1090 -36.69 -0.25 -10.80
C ASN A 1090 -37.35 -0.78 -12.09
N GLY A 1091 -37.69 -2.06 -12.09
CA GLY A 1091 -38.39 -2.74 -13.18
C GLY A 1091 -39.06 -4.03 -12.72
N ILE A 1092 -39.60 -4.82 -13.66
CA ILE A 1092 -40.39 -6.02 -13.37
C ILE A 1092 -39.87 -7.23 -14.14
N LEU A 1093 -39.72 -8.37 -13.46
CA LEU A 1093 -39.58 -9.70 -14.02
C LEU A 1093 -40.94 -10.40 -14.04
N GLU A 1094 -41.47 -10.66 -15.24
CA GLU A 1094 -42.69 -11.42 -15.48
C GLU A 1094 -42.36 -12.91 -15.56
N VAL A 1095 -42.95 -13.69 -14.67
CA VAL A 1095 -42.74 -15.14 -14.58
C VAL A 1095 -44.01 -15.86 -15.02
N GLY A 1096 -43.96 -16.54 -16.16
CA GLY A 1096 -45.07 -17.38 -16.67
C GLY A 1096 -46.39 -16.64 -16.96
N LEU A 1097 -46.31 -15.34 -17.30
CA LEU A 1097 -47.44 -14.46 -17.62
C LEU A 1097 -47.58 -14.20 -19.13
#